data_AF-A0A535HS67-F1
#
_entry.id   AF-A0A535HS67-F1
#
_cell.length_a   1.000
_cell.length_b   1.000
_cell.length_c   1.000
_cell.angle_alpha   90.00
_cell.angle_beta   90.00
_cell.angle_gamma   90.00
#
_symmetry.space_group_name_H-M   'P 1'
#
loop_
_entity.id
_entity.type
_entity.pdbx_description
1 polymer ?
#
loop_
_entity_poly.entity_id
_entity_poly.type
_entity_poly.pdbx_seq_one_letter_code
_entity_poly.pdbx_strand_id
1 'polypeptide(L)'
;MGPGLELAGARWCAATGLAAAAIAAVVTAPAAGASTTAPPSGAPLLAGVGRADITPPTGYYMMGWVRSDAVVTGQHTRLYARAIVLQAGGRKIALVAEDLNGIPGGMLAAAADLDHDIGFSQENVLDSASHTHAAPSGFYNFSTYNTVAPTKDTPTAFNLQGSIDPQLYGFEVRQLALAIRRANADIAPASVGWGSTQILGLTQNRSLEAHLANYGINEPYGKGSVAQDPYGYADTIDPEVNVLRIDHLVGGRMVPIGMWATFANHGTVNKSTFHYYNADHHGAATRNVEAAMREIGQVPGDQGVVNVYGNTDEGDVSSGLIRSGPAAAEQVGQVETSAFLDAWRQAGKHLTATPMLDERWTRICYCGQQTAAGPVDTRAVFGLSEFTGSEEGRGPLYDITQVPFEGSHLPASAGPQGDKIPVTEWGESVPRAVPLMALRIGDRVIVSIPGEMTVAMGRRLRSAVLAAASGSGVQRVVISGLANEYLDYFTTPEEFQAQHYEGGATVYGLASSLLLQQGLVDLTQRLVSGRPSPPSYPYDASNSVMATAAPFPPGAANATIGSQPAGVHRLERAAFSWQGGPRGEDRPLDRALVSIQHLDARGQWSTVDSDLGLNILWDVDDHGVYRARWEVPLDAATGGYRFAIDANRYRLQSDPFTVQPSPALSARLLDGTPEPSAFELTYPAPVVNADLTARPDHAAGGEAALLVNGQPTTVGASADGRFRLRLHPGDVVGVRPGAARDRFGNSNANELSWTAGAGSGTSAGAGAAAATTAPAATSIPNTSAQLAAPRAVGLAALLLLVAGVVLSRRRRRAHARSS
;
A
#
# COMPACT_ATOMS: atom_id res chain seq x y z
N MET A 1 -50.32 -67.13 -8.21
CA MET A 1 -49.67 -66.55 -7.02
C MET A 1 -49.54 -65.07 -7.30
N GLY A 2 -50.44 -64.17 -6.93
CA GLY A 2 -51.32 -64.10 -5.77
C GLY A 2 -51.18 -62.66 -5.25
N PRO A 3 -52.14 -61.75 -5.50
CA PRO A 3 -51.99 -60.30 -5.42
C PRO A 3 -52.54 -59.68 -4.12
N GLY A 4 -52.20 -58.41 -3.88
CA GLY A 4 -53.17 -57.35 -3.55
C GLY A 4 -53.63 -57.10 -2.11
N LEU A 5 -54.15 -55.87 -1.95
CA LEU A 5 -55.19 -55.39 -0.99
C LEU A 5 -54.77 -55.32 0.51
N GLU A 6 -55.30 -54.47 1.39
CA GLU A 6 -56.32 -53.42 1.35
C GLU A 6 -56.24 -52.57 2.64
N LEU A 7 -56.92 -51.43 2.55
CA LEU A 7 -57.47 -50.55 3.59
C LEU A 7 -57.90 -51.18 4.95
N ALA A 8 -57.76 -50.37 6.00
CA ALA A 8 -58.77 -50.17 7.06
C ALA A 8 -58.58 -48.73 7.60
N GLY A 9 -59.55 -47.80 7.68
CA GLY A 9 -60.99 -47.94 7.91
C GLY A 9 -61.25 -47.78 9.41
N ALA A 10 -61.57 -46.56 9.90
CA ALA A 10 -62.92 -46.13 10.34
C ALA A 10 -63.30 -46.64 11.76
N ARG A 11 -64.07 -45.99 12.64
CA ARG A 11 -64.79 -44.71 12.76
C ARG A 11 -65.43 -44.67 14.18
N TRP A 12 -65.49 -43.47 14.78
CA TRP A 12 -66.64 -42.83 15.46
C TRP A 12 -67.33 -43.43 16.70
N CYS A 13 -67.43 -42.58 17.75
CA CYS A 13 -68.64 -42.13 18.48
C CYS A 13 -68.17 -41.08 19.52
N ALA A 14 -68.85 -39.99 19.89
CA ALA A 14 -70.21 -39.51 19.67
C ALA A 14 -70.30 -38.00 20.05
N ALA A 15 -71.31 -37.31 19.48
CA ALA A 15 -72.22 -36.29 20.06
C ALA A 15 -71.62 -35.14 20.90
N THR A 16 -71.97 -33.85 20.80
CA THR A 16 -73.18 -33.07 20.52
C THR A 16 -72.69 -31.61 20.40
N GLY A 17 -73.11 -30.77 19.45
CA GLY A 17 -74.28 -29.90 19.62
C GLY A 17 -73.92 -28.42 19.80
N LEU A 18 -74.55 -27.56 18.98
CA LEU A 18 -74.85 -26.13 19.17
C LEU A 18 -73.77 -25.04 18.95
N ALA A 19 -73.84 -24.48 17.73
CA ALA A 19 -73.93 -23.06 17.36
C ALA A 19 -73.38 -21.95 18.29
N ALA A 20 -72.44 -21.15 17.75
CA ALA A 20 -72.53 -19.69 17.69
C ALA A 20 -71.45 -19.14 16.74
N ALA A 21 -71.86 -18.25 15.82
CA ALA A 21 -70.97 -17.50 14.96
C ALA A 21 -70.17 -16.49 15.79
N ALA A 22 -68.84 -16.52 15.69
CA ALA A 22 -67.96 -15.46 16.17
C ALA A 22 -67.12 -14.96 14.99
N ILE A 23 -67.34 -13.70 14.64
CA ILE A 23 -66.54 -12.92 13.70
C ILE A 23 -65.16 -12.76 14.32
N ALA A 24 -64.14 -13.42 13.75
CA ALA A 24 -62.75 -13.15 14.08
C ALA A 24 -62.24 -12.05 13.15
N ALA A 25 -62.09 -10.85 13.69
CA ALA A 25 -61.40 -9.74 13.06
C ALA A 25 -59.96 -10.15 12.75
N VAL A 26 -59.58 -10.11 11.48
CA VAL A 26 -58.18 -10.12 11.06
C VAL A 26 -57.60 -8.79 11.53
N VAL A 27 -56.87 -8.82 12.64
CA VAL A 27 -56.01 -7.70 13.04
C VAL A 27 -54.83 -7.68 12.08
N THR A 28 -54.97 -6.95 10.99
CA THR A 28 -53.82 -6.48 10.20
C THR A 28 -53.02 -5.55 11.10
N ALA A 29 -51.94 -6.05 11.71
CA ALA A 29 -50.91 -5.20 12.25
C ALA A 29 -50.35 -4.36 11.08
N PRO A 30 -50.35 -3.03 11.16
CA PRO A 30 -49.64 -2.25 10.17
C PRO A 30 -48.15 -2.55 10.39
N ALA A 31 -47.51 -3.11 9.37
CA ALA A 31 -46.07 -3.02 9.26
C ALA A 31 -45.72 -1.54 9.34
N ALA A 32 -45.15 -1.12 10.47
CA ALA A 32 -44.58 0.21 10.59
C ALA A 32 -43.43 0.28 9.60
N GLY A 33 -43.72 0.80 8.40
CA GLY A 33 -42.70 1.21 7.46
C GLY A 33 -41.83 2.21 8.19
N ALA A 34 -40.60 1.82 8.50
CA ALA A 34 -39.56 2.75 8.89
C ALA A 34 -39.48 3.79 7.77
N SER A 35 -40.07 4.96 8.04
CA SER A 35 -40.00 6.08 7.14
C SER A 35 -38.56 6.57 7.22
N THR A 36 -37.74 6.18 6.24
CA THR A 36 -36.39 6.69 6.07
C THR A 36 -36.49 8.14 5.62
N THR A 37 -36.76 9.04 6.55
CA THR A 37 -36.57 10.47 6.35
C THR A 37 -35.08 10.69 6.11
N ALA A 38 -34.73 11.33 4.99
CA ALA A 38 -33.37 11.75 4.72
C ALA A 38 -32.78 12.45 5.97
N PRO A 39 -31.50 12.19 6.33
CA PRO A 39 -30.91 12.84 7.49
C PRO A 39 -30.98 14.35 7.30
N PRO A 40 -31.45 15.12 8.31
CA PRO A 40 -31.48 16.56 8.20
C PRO A 40 -30.05 17.07 8.03
N SER A 41 -29.80 17.82 6.95
CA SER A 41 -28.59 18.63 6.86
C SER A 41 -28.51 19.51 8.11
N GLY A 42 -27.39 19.50 8.84
CA GLY A 42 -27.23 20.30 10.06
C GLY A 42 -27.04 19.52 11.36
N ALA A 43 -26.98 18.19 11.34
CA ALA A 43 -26.67 17.42 12.56
C ALA A 43 -25.21 17.64 13.01
N PRO A 44 -24.94 17.89 14.31
CA PRO A 44 -23.58 17.98 14.82
C PRO A 44 -22.78 16.71 14.55
N LEU A 45 -21.55 16.89 14.08
CA LEU A 45 -20.60 15.83 13.85
C LEU A 45 -19.87 15.47 15.14
N LEU A 46 -19.77 14.18 15.38
CA LEU A 46 -18.79 13.59 16.25
C LEU A 46 -17.76 12.83 15.40
N ALA A 47 -16.49 12.87 15.80
CA ALA A 47 -15.45 12.08 15.18
C ALA A 47 -14.47 11.56 16.22
N GLY A 48 -13.73 10.51 15.90
CA GLY A 48 -12.64 9.99 16.72
C GLY A 48 -11.65 9.20 15.86
N VAL A 49 -10.42 9.04 16.34
CA VAL A 49 -9.33 8.38 15.60
C VAL A 49 -8.65 7.27 16.40
N GLY A 50 -8.18 6.26 15.67
CA GLY A 50 -7.57 5.08 16.28
C GLY A 50 -6.61 4.40 15.31
N ARG A 51 -5.66 3.66 15.87
CA ARG A 51 -4.78 2.78 15.10
C ARG A 51 -4.46 1.52 15.89
N ALA A 52 -4.09 0.46 15.18
CA ALA A 52 -3.55 -0.76 15.78
C ALA A 52 -2.41 -1.29 14.91
N ASP A 53 -1.34 -1.76 15.55
CA ASP A 53 -0.23 -2.45 14.88
C ASP A 53 -0.72 -3.79 14.30
N ILE A 54 -0.63 -3.96 12.99
CA ILE A 54 -0.99 -5.16 12.24
C ILE A 54 0.25 -5.92 11.75
N THR A 55 1.44 -5.59 12.27
CA THR A 55 2.64 -6.34 11.91
C THR A 55 2.57 -7.73 12.58
N PRO A 56 2.64 -8.86 11.84
CA PRO A 56 2.72 -10.18 12.46
C PRO A 56 4.18 -10.55 12.81
N PRO A 57 4.44 -11.77 13.34
CA PRO A 57 5.76 -12.38 13.31
C PRO A 57 6.31 -12.54 11.87
N THR A 58 7.63 -12.66 11.72
CA THR A 58 8.30 -12.88 10.44
C THR A 58 8.12 -14.33 9.93
N GLY A 59 8.63 -14.59 8.73
CA GLY A 59 8.57 -15.91 8.07
C GLY A 59 7.42 -16.08 7.10
N TYR A 60 6.57 -15.07 6.92
CA TYR A 60 5.56 -15.05 5.85
C TYR A 60 6.20 -14.60 4.52
N TYR A 61 5.62 -15.07 3.42
CA TYR A 61 5.93 -14.50 2.10
C TYR A 61 5.34 -13.10 1.99
N MET A 62 5.96 -12.26 1.18
CA MET A 62 5.42 -10.94 0.82
C MET A 62 4.23 -11.12 -0.13
N MET A 63 3.10 -10.53 0.22
CA MET A 63 1.92 -10.50 -0.62
C MET A 63 2.10 -9.52 -1.79
N GLY A 64 1.53 -9.85 -2.95
CA GLY A 64 1.58 -9.04 -4.18
C GLY A 64 2.58 -9.56 -5.21
N TRP A 65 3.80 -9.93 -4.80
CA TRP A 65 4.81 -10.45 -5.75
C TRP A 65 4.56 -11.88 -6.24
N VAL A 66 3.83 -12.69 -5.48
CA VAL A 66 3.53 -14.13 -5.78
C VAL A 66 4.81 -14.97 -5.95
N ARG A 67 5.83 -14.72 -5.13
CA ARG A 67 7.16 -15.37 -5.23
C ARG A 67 7.60 -16.03 -3.93
N SER A 68 8.23 -17.19 -4.07
CA SER A 68 8.76 -17.98 -2.95
C SER A 68 10.13 -17.55 -2.44
N ASP A 69 10.84 -16.69 -3.17
CA ASP A 69 12.08 -16.08 -2.69
C ASP A 69 11.81 -14.80 -1.87
N ALA A 70 10.59 -14.24 -1.93
CA ALA A 70 10.20 -13.04 -1.20
C ALA A 70 9.68 -13.36 0.21
N VAL A 71 10.55 -13.84 1.10
CA VAL A 71 10.22 -14.12 2.51
C VAL A 71 10.60 -12.93 3.39
N VAL A 72 9.72 -12.54 4.31
CA VAL A 72 10.01 -11.50 5.28
C VAL A 72 10.82 -12.07 6.45
N THR A 73 11.98 -11.47 6.72
CA THR A 73 12.91 -11.89 7.79
C THR A 73 13.04 -10.85 8.91
N GLY A 74 12.39 -9.70 8.76
CA GLY A 74 12.52 -8.59 9.69
C GLY A 74 11.53 -7.47 9.45
N GLN A 75 11.83 -6.30 10.01
CA GLN A 75 11.01 -5.10 9.92
C GLN A 75 11.86 -3.87 9.62
N HIS A 76 11.44 -3.08 8.64
CA HIS A 76 11.90 -1.71 8.43
C HIS A 76 10.89 -0.72 9.01
N THR A 77 9.62 -0.84 8.64
CA THR A 77 8.53 -0.08 9.27
C THR A 77 7.48 -1.01 9.81
N ARG A 78 6.75 -0.54 10.81
CA ARG A 78 5.50 -1.16 11.23
C ARG A 78 4.46 -1.09 10.12
N LEU A 79 3.53 -2.04 10.17
CA LEU A 79 2.27 -2.01 9.45
C LEU A 79 1.16 -1.65 10.45
N TYR A 80 0.24 -0.76 10.09
CA TYR A 80 -0.90 -0.38 10.93
C TYR A 80 -2.23 -0.43 10.17
N ALA A 81 -3.29 -0.78 10.89
CA ALA A 81 -4.64 -0.36 10.58
C ALA A 81 -4.88 1.02 11.21
N ARG A 82 -5.34 2.00 10.42
CA ARG A 82 -5.67 3.35 10.89
C ARG A 82 -7.13 3.65 10.58
N ALA A 83 -7.87 4.15 11.57
CA ALA A 83 -9.31 4.35 11.49
C ALA A 83 -9.71 5.77 11.91
N ILE A 84 -10.67 6.34 11.19
CA ILE A 84 -11.45 7.51 11.55
C ILE A 84 -12.91 7.08 11.68
N VAL A 85 -13.55 7.36 12.81
CA VAL A 85 -15.00 7.18 12.96
C VAL A 85 -15.68 8.53 12.84
N LEU A 86 -16.74 8.61 12.03
CA LEU A 86 -17.59 9.79 11.85
C LEU A 86 -19.03 9.44 12.24
N GLN A 87 -19.68 10.29 13.03
CA GLN A 87 -21.06 10.09 13.45
C GLN A 87 -21.86 11.39 13.38
N ALA A 88 -22.95 11.40 12.61
CA ALA A 88 -23.86 12.53 12.48
C ALA A 88 -25.24 12.07 11.98
N GLY A 89 -26.32 12.68 12.46
CA GLY A 89 -27.66 12.47 11.88
C GLY A 89 -28.17 11.03 11.91
N GLY A 90 -27.72 10.23 12.89
CA GLY A 90 -28.06 8.79 12.99
C GLY A 90 -27.17 7.88 12.13
N ARG A 91 -26.25 8.43 11.34
CA ARG A 91 -25.22 7.68 10.61
C ARG A 91 -23.95 7.57 11.44
N LYS A 92 -23.27 6.44 11.30
CA LYS A 92 -21.98 6.16 11.93
C LYS A 92 -21.13 5.36 10.95
N ILE A 93 -19.99 5.91 10.54
CA ILE A 93 -19.13 5.37 9.50
C ILE A 93 -17.72 5.23 10.04
N ALA A 94 -17.04 4.13 9.73
CA ALA A 94 -15.59 4.02 9.88
C ALA A 94 -14.91 4.15 8.51
N LEU A 95 -13.90 5.01 8.42
CA LEU A 95 -12.97 5.10 7.31
C LEU A 95 -11.66 4.48 7.77
N VAL A 96 -11.24 3.39 7.14
CA VAL A 96 -10.08 2.60 7.53
C VAL A 96 -9.14 2.44 6.34
N ALA A 97 -7.84 2.49 6.62
CA ALA A 97 -6.79 2.08 5.70
C ALA A 97 -5.77 1.22 6.45
N GLU A 98 -5.43 0.08 5.86
CA GLU A 98 -4.45 -0.86 6.39
C GLU A 98 -3.18 -0.88 5.54
N ASP A 99 -2.02 -0.96 6.18
CA ASP A 99 -0.73 -1.18 5.51
C ASP A 99 -0.62 -2.65 5.02
N LEU A 100 -1.52 -3.06 4.13
CA LEU A 100 -1.65 -4.38 3.50
C LEU A 100 -1.61 -4.28 1.98
N ASN A 101 -1.55 -5.42 1.29
CA ASN A 101 -1.69 -5.47 -0.17
C ASN A 101 -3.14 -5.24 -0.61
N GLY A 102 -4.15 -5.73 0.12
CA GLY A 102 -5.55 -5.56 -0.21
C GLY A 102 -6.43 -6.06 0.94
N ILE A 103 -7.73 -5.77 0.89
CA ILE A 103 -8.67 -6.11 1.96
C ILE A 103 -9.52 -7.33 1.57
N PRO A 104 -9.38 -8.50 2.22
CA PRO A 104 -10.31 -9.60 2.03
C PRO A 104 -11.67 -9.27 2.66
N GLY A 105 -12.77 -9.42 1.91
CA GLY A 105 -14.11 -9.06 2.39
C GLY A 105 -14.57 -9.89 3.58
N GLY A 106 -14.09 -11.13 3.70
CA GLY A 106 -14.30 -11.98 4.87
C GLY A 106 -13.57 -11.49 6.12
N MET A 107 -12.42 -10.83 5.99
CA MET A 107 -11.69 -10.23 7.11
C MET A 107 -12.47 -9.04 7.67
N LEU A 108 -12.89 -8.12 6.79
CA LEU A 108 -13.75 -6.98 7.15
C LEU A 108 -15.05 -7.46 7.81
N ALA A 109 -15.70 -8.48 7.24
CA ALA A 109 -16.89 -9.10 7.79
C ALA A 109 -16.70 -9.52 9.25
N ALA A 110 -15.67 -10.30 9.51
CA ALA A 110 -15.39 -10.83 10.84
C ALA A 110 -15.01 -9.73 11.83
N ALA A 111 -14.25 -8.71 11.40
CA ALA A 111 -13.89 -7.59 12.26
C ALA A 111 -15.10 -6.73 12.62
N ALA A 112 -15.98 -6.44 11.65
CA ALA A 112 -17.21 -5.71 11.89
C ALA A 112 -18.18 -6.49 12.80
N ASP A 113 -18.23 -7.83 12.68
CA ASP A 113 -19.00 -8.68 13.59
C ASP A 113 -18.44 -8.65 15.03
N LEU A 114 -17.12 -8.54 15.19
CA LEU A 114 -16.53 -8.31 16.52
C LEU A 114 -16.98 -6.97 17.10
N ASP A 115 -17.26 -5.95 16.28
CA ASP A 115 -17.60 -4.58 16.68
C ASP A 115 -19.11 -4.25 16.57
N HIS A 116 -19.96 -5.26 16.40
CA HIS A 116 -21.42 -5.07 16.29
C HIS A 116 -22.04 -4.39 17.52
N ASP A 117 -21.48 -4.63 18.71
CA ASP A 117 -21.90 -4.05 19.99
C ASP A 117 -21.72 -2.53 20.04
N ILE A 118 -20.79 -1.98 19.25
CA ILE A 118 -20.55 -0.54 19.12
C ILE A 118 -21.12 0.06 17.83
N GLY A 119 -21.93 -0.71 17.10
CA GLY A 119 -22.73 -0.23 15.97
C GLY A 119 -22.05 -0.29 14.61
N PHE A 120 -21.08 -1.18 14.42
CA PHE A 120 -20.46 -1.43 13.12
C PHE A 120 -20.95 -2.73 12.47
N SER A 121 -20.90 -2.74 11.15
CA SER A 121 -21.22 -3.83 10.24
C SER A 121 -20.46 -3.58 8.93
N GLN A 122 -20.47 -4.53 8.00
CA GLN A 122 -19.89 -4.31 6.67
C GLN A 122 -20.53 -3.15 5.89
N GLU A 123 -21.76 -2.73 6.27
CA GLU A 123 -22.50 -1.71 5.54
C GLU A 123 -22.01 -0.29 5.84
N ASN A 124 -21.29 -0.09 6.95
CA ASN A 124 -20.89 1.22 7.44
C ASN A 124 -19.39 1.31 7.78
N VAL A 125 -18.59 0.40 7.24
CA VAL A 125 -17.13 0.46 7.28
C VAL A 125 -16.62 0.51 5.84
N LEU A 126 -15.86 1.56 5.52
CA LEU A 126 -15.04 1.62 4.32
C LEU A 126 -13.62 1.29 4.75
N ASP A 127 -13.16 0.10 4.37
CA ASP A 127 -11.84 -0.42 4.72
C ASP A 127 -11.03 -0.65 3.44
N SER A 128 -9.90 0.06 3.31
CA SER A 128 -9.03 0.00 2.14
C SER A 128 -7.60 -0.36 2.51
N ALA A 129 -6.77 -0.62 1.50
CA ALA A 129 -5.35 -0.92 1.71
C ALA A 129 -4.45 0.18 1.11
N SER A 130 -3.26 0.34 1.68
CA SER A 130 -2.18 1.12 1.08
C SER A 130 -1.60 0.44 -0.16
N HIS A 131 -1.92 -0.83 -0.38
CA HIS A 131 -1.33 -1.67 -1.43
C HIS A 131 0.19 -1.82 -1.30
N THR A 132 0.73 -1.95 -0.08
CA THR A 132 2.14 -2.33 0.09
C THR A 132 2.34 -3.79 -0.33
N HIS A 133 3.34 -4.04 -1.16
CA HIS A 133 3.76 -5.39 -1.55
C HIS A 133 4.77 -6.01 -0.55
N ALA A 134 4.89 -5.44 0.65
CA ALA A 134 5.74 -5.96 1.72
C ALA A 134 4.96 -6.31 2.99
N ALA A 135 3.65 -6.54 2.86
CA ALA A 135 2.77 -7.13 3.88
C ALA A 135 2.79 -8.68 3.81
N PRO A 136 2.35 -9.40 4.88
CA PRO A 136 2.33 -10.87 4.86
C PRO A 136 1.33 -11.41 3.82
N SER A 137 1.60 -12.56 3.20
CA SER A 137 0.59 -13.37 2.53
C SER A 137 -0.01 -14.43 3.46
N GLY A 138 -1.04 -15.15 3.01
CA GLY A 138 -1.62 -16.26 3.76
C GLY A 138 -2.81 -15.89 4.65
N PHE A 139 -3.42 -14.73 4.46
CA PHE A 139 -4.56 -14.26 5.25
C PHE A 139 -5.86 -14.08 4.44
N TYR A 140 -5.85 -14.31 3.13
CA TYR A 140 -7.08 -14.17 2.32
C TYR A 140 -8.03 -15.35 2.52
N ASN A 141 -9.32 -15.05 2.68
CA ASN A 141 -10.40 -16.04 2.73
C ASN A 141 -10.52 -16.86 1.42
N PHE A 142 -10.10 -16.27 0.31
CA PHE A 142 -10.09 -16.87 -1.02
C PHE A 142 -8.67 -17.33 -1.34
N SER A 143 -8.49 -18.64 -1.46
CA SER A 143 -7.18 -19.29 -1.41
C SER A 143 -6.28 -18.89 -2.58
N THR A 144 -6.86 -18.50 -3.73
CA THR A 144 -6.07 -18.07 -4.88
C THR A 144 -5.15 -16.89 -4.54
N TYR A 145 -5.56 -15.99 -3.65
CA TYR A 145 -4.76 -14.83 -3.23
C TYR A 145 -3.67 -15.16 -2.20
N ASN A 146 -3.60 -16.39 -1.69
CA ASN A 146 -2.49 -16.83 -0.86
C ASN A 146 -1.43 -17.60 -1.66
N THR A 147 -1.54 -17.61 -3.00
CA THR A 147 -0.64 -18.34 -3.89
C THR A 147 0.80 -17.84 -3.77
N VAL A 148 1.75 -18.76 -3.79
CA VAL A 148 3.19 -18.46 -3.84
C VAL A 148 3.85 -19.34 -4.89
N ALA A 149 4.38 -18.73 -5.95
CA ALA A 149 5.00 -19.46 -7.05
C ALA A 149 6.50 -19.76 -6.81
N PRO A 150 7.02 -20.89 -7.32
CA PRO A 150 8.45 -21.18 -7.29
C PRO A 150 9.24 -20.18 -8.15
N THR A 151 10.46 -19.86 -7.76
CA THR A 151 11.39 -19.07 -8.59
C THR A 151 12.58 -19.92 -9.04
N LYS A 152 13.49 -19.34 -9.85
CA LYS A 152 14.72 -20.04 -10.27
C LYS A 152 15.58 -20.46 -9.09
N ASP A 153 15.61 -19.66 -8.04
CA ASP A 153 16.46 -19.86 -6.87
C ASP A 153 15.76 -20.72 -5.81
N THR A 154 14.43 -20.77 -5.81
CA THR A 154 13.60 -21.54 -4.88
C THR A 154 12.63 -22.51 -5.58
N PRO A 155 13.11 -23.42 -6.45
CA PRO A 155 12.25 -24.23 -7.33
C PRO A 155 11.35 -25.24 -6.61
N THR A 156 11.57 -25.47 -5.31
CA THR A 156 10.82 -26.40 -4.47
C THR A 156 10.08 -25.74 -3.32
N ALA A 157 10.30 -24.46 -3.04
CA ALA A 157 9.52 -23.72 -2.06
C ALA A 157 8.36 -23.07 -2.81
N PHE A 158 7.12 -23.49 -2.54
CA PHE A 158 5.93 -22.91 -3.17
C PHE A 158 4.66 -23.29 -2.41
N ASN A 159 3.59 -22.54 -2.62
CA ASN A 159 2.25 -22.78 -2.10
C ASN A 159 1.24 -22.46 -3.22
N LEU A 160 1.12 -23.34 -4.22
CA LEU A 160 0.27 -23.07 -5.39
C LEU A 160 -1.23 -23.19 -5.09
N GLN A 161 -1.58 -23.90 -4.02
CA GLN A 161 -2.97 -24.00 -3.55
C GLN A 161 -3.41 -22.77 -2.76
N GLY A 162 -2.44 -21.98 -2.27
CA GLY A 162 -2.66 -20.80 -1.45
C GLY A 162 -3.38 -21.12 -0.14
N SER A 163 -2.71 -21.91 0.71
CA SER A 163 -3.19 -22.16 2.07
C SER A 163 -3.24 -20.87 2.90
N ILE A 164 -4.30 -20.75 3.70
CA ILE A 164 -4.47 -19.70 4.72
C ILE A 164 -3.82 -20.13 6.03
N ASP A 165 -3.21 -19.21 6.75
CA ASP A 165 -2.81 -19.36 8.16
C ASP A 165 -3.92 -18.81 9.07
N PRO A 166 -4.65 -19.68 9.81
CA PRO A 166 -5.72 -19.23 10.70
C PRO A 166 -5.26 -18.31 11.83
N GLN A 167 -4.00 -18.41 12.29
CA GLN A 167 -3.46 -17.52 13.33
C GLN A 167 -3.24 -16.12 12.79
N LEU A 168 -2.66 -16.02 11.59
CA LEU A 168 -2.49 -14.74 10.90
C LEU A 168 -3.85 -14.11 10.61
N TYR A 169 -4.79 -14.84 9.99
CA TYR A 169 -6.13 -14.32 9.71
C TYR A 169 -6.84 -13.85 10.98
N GLY A 170 -6.80 -14.64 12.05
CA GLY A 170 -7.39 -14.24 13.33
C GLY A 170 -6.69 -13.03 13.97
N PHE A 171 -5.38 -12.86 13.75
CA PHE A 171 -4.63 -11.69 14.18
C PHE A 171 -5.09 -10.44 13.42
N GLU A 172 -5.11 -10.45 12.09
CA GLU A 172 -5.54 -9.30 11.28
C GLU A 172 -6.97 -8.86 11.63
N VAL A 173 -7.91 -9.80 11.71
CA VAL A 173 -9.31 -9.52 12.11
C VAL A 173 -9.40 -8.80 13.46
N ARG A 174 -8.63 -9.26 14.46
CA ARG A 174 -8.66 -8.64 15.80
C ARG A 174 -8.01 -7.27 15.81
N GLN A 175 -6.96 -7.06 15.02
CA GLN A 175 -6.26 -5.78 14.97
C GLN A 175 -7.07 -4.72 14.20
N LEU A 176 -7.74 -5.09 13.10
CA LEU A 176 -8.71 -4.23 12.41
C LEU A 176 -9.83 -3.78 13.35
N ALA A 177 -10.48 -4.72 14.04
CA ALA A 177 -11.51 -4.41 15.04
C ALA A 177 -10.94 -3.52 16.16
N LEU A 178 -9.72 -3.76 16.63
CA LEU A 178 -9.08 -2.93 17.65
C LEU A 178 -8.86 -1.48 17.18
N ALA A 179 -8.46 -1.25 15.93
CA ALA A 179 -8.30 0.09 15.37
C ALA A 179 -9.64 0.84 15.34
N ILE A 180 -10.71 0.19 14.88
CA ILE A 180 -12.07 0.75 14.85
C ILE A 180 -12.58 1.03 16.27
N ARG A 181 -12.42 0.10 17.22
CA ARG A 181 -12.78 0.32 18.63
C ARG A 181 -12.04 1.49 19.26
N ARG A 182 -10.74 1.64 18.98
CA ARG A 182 -9.94 2.77 19.47
C ARG A 182 -10.44 4.10 18.89
N ALA A 183 -10.76 4.14 17.59
CA ALA A 183 -11.33 5.32 16.96
C ALA A 183 -12.72 5.67 17.52
N ASN A 184 -13.55 4.66 17.76
CA ASN A 184 -14.85 4.85 18.38
C ASN A 184 -14.76 5.33 19.84
N ALA A 185 -13.75 4.88 20.59
CA ALA A 185 -13.53 5.32 21.97
C ALA A 185 -13.05 6.77 22.06
N ASP A 186 -12.45 7.31 21.00
CA ASP A 186 -11.96 8.68 20.88
C ASP A 186 -13.05 9.67 20.39
N ILE A 187 -14.31 9.24 20.26
CA ILE A 187 -15.38 10.08 19.71
C ILE A 187 -15.62 11.34 20.55
N ALA A 188 -15.49 12.51 19.92
CA ALA A 188 -15.76 13.83 20.47
C ALA A 188 -16.40 14.77 19.43
N PRO A 189 -16.99 15.92 19.83
CA PRO A 189 -17.46 16.94 18.90
C PRO A 189 -16.34 17.38 17.95
N ALA A 190 -16.65 17.39 16.65
CA ALA A 190 -15.65 17.59 15.61
C ALA A 190 -16.17 18.43 14.43
N SER A 191 -15.24 18.87 13.59
CA SER A 191 -15.53 19.42 12.26
C SER A 191 -14.70 18.72 11.20
N VAL A 192 -15.23 18.70 9.98
CA VAL A 192 -14.55 18.15 8.80
C VAL A 192 -14.53 19.14 7.65
N GLY A 193 -13.55 19.01 6.78
CA GLY A 193 -13.44 19.81 5.56
C GLY A 193 -12.64 19.10 4.49
N TRP A 194 -12.90 19.42 3.23
CA TRP A 194 -12.22 18.84 2.07
C TRP A 194 -11.22 19.81 1.45
N GLY A 195 -10.10 19.27 1.00
CA GLY A 195 -9.15 19.95 0.13
C GLY A 195 -8.60 18.99 -0.92
N SER A 196 -8.11 19.54 -2.02
CA SER A 196 -7.51 18.76 -3.10
C SER A 196 -6.30 19.50 -3.69
N THR A 197 -5.40 18.74 -4.28
CA THR A 197 -4.29 19.27 -5.09
C THR A 197 -3.91 18.22 -6.15
N GLN A 198 -2.80 18.42 -6.85
CA GLN A 198 -2.27 17.45 -7.80
C GLN A 198 -0.78 17.19 -7.54
N ILE A 199 -0.35 15.96 -7.82
CA ILE A 199 1.07 15.58 -7.92
C ILE A 199 1.35 15.15 -9.35
N LEU A 200 2.27 15.86 -10.00
CA LEU A 200 2.78 15.52 -11.34
C LEU A 200 4.26 15.14 -11.25
N GLY A 201 4.72 14.27 -12.14
CA GLY A 201 6.13 13.88 -12.27
C GLY A 201 6.60 12.84 -11.25
N LEU A 202 5.69 12.35 -10.40
CA LEU A 202 6.00 11.34 -9.39
C LEU A 202 5.76 9.92 -9.93
N THR A 203 4.57 9.65 -10.46
CA THR A 203 4.14 8.34 -10.96
C THR A 203 4.30 8.19 -12.47
N GLN A 204 4.34 6.96 -12.98
CA GLN A 204 4.34 6.63 -14.40
C GLN A 204 3.31 5.52 -14.66
N ASN A 205 2.75 5.49 -15.87
CA ASN A 205 1.90 4.39 -16.30
C ASN A 205 2.75 3.20 -16.76
N ARG A 206 2.44 2.00 -16.28
CA ARG A 206 3.17 0.75 -16.59
C ARG A 206 2.59 -0.02 -17.79
N SER A 207 1.46 0.42 -18.33
CA SER A 207 0.69 -0.22 -19.40
C SER A 207 0.21 0.81 -20.44
N LEU A 208 1.13 1.65 -20.93
CA LEU A 208 0.82 2.78 -21.83
C LEU A 208 0.06 2.35 -23.09
N GLU A 209 0.37 1.22 -23.69
CA GLU A 209 -0.33 0.72 -24.88
C GLU A 209 -1.79 0.38 -24.58
N ALA A 210 -2.07 -0.22 -23.42
CA ALA A 210 -3.43 -0.50 -22.99
C ALA A 210 -4.20 0.81 -22.72
N HIS A 211 -3.56 1.78 -22.06
CA HIS A 211 -4.14 3.11 -21.85
C HIS A 211 -4.45 3.81 -23.18
N LEU A 212 -3.52 3.81 -24.14
CA LEU A 212 -3.69 4.39 -25.47
C LEU A 212 -4.83 3.75 -26.28
N ALA A 213 -5.16 2.48 -26.02
CA ALA A 213 -6.28 1.80 -26.66
C ALA A 213 -7.63 2.47 -26.37
N ASN A 214 -7.77 3.18 -25.24
CA ASN A 214 -8.96 4.01 -24.94
C ASN A 214 -9.22 5.11 -25.99
N TYR A 215 -8.18 5.50 -26.74
CA TYR A 215 -8.24 6.50 -27.80
C TYR A 215 -8.23 5.90 -29.21
N GLY A 216 -8.35 4.58 -29.31
CA GLY A 216 -8.24 3.86 -30.58
C GLY A 216 -6.81 3.76 -31.13
N ILE A 217 -5.81 4.11 -30.32
CA ILE A 217 -4.39 4.00 -30.66
C ILE A 217 -3.91 2.62 -30.19
N ASN A 218 -3.80 1.68 -31.13
CA ASN A 218 -3.40 0.31 -30.85
C ASN A 218 -1.93 0.12 -31.21
N GLU A 219 -1.06 0.17 -30.21
CA GLU A 219 0.38 -0.04 -30.38
C GLU A 219 0.79 -1.45 -29.92
N PRO A 220 1.80 -2.08 -30.55
CA PRO A 220 2.39 -3.29 -30.02
C PRO A 220 3.05 -3.05 -28.66
N TYR A 221 3.07 -4.07 -27.79
CA TYR A 221 3.77 -4.02 -26.51
C TYR A 221 5.21 -3.47 -26.63
N GLY A 222 5.56 -2.53 -25.76
CA GLY A 222 6.85 -1.82 -25.73
C GLY A 222 7.01 -0.72 -26.78
N LYS A 223 5.92 -0.26 -27.40
CA LYS A 223 5.89 0.84 -28.40
C LYS A 223 5.05 2.03 -27.98
N GLY A 224 4.28 1.91 -26.91
CA GLY A 224 3.54 2.99 -26.29
C GLY A 224 4.48 4.02 -25.67
N SER A 225 4.07 5.28 -25.75
CA SER A 225 4.77 6.40 -25.17
C SER A 225 3.78 7.48 -24.80
N VAL A 226 4.12 8.26 -23.78
CA VAL A 226 3.33 9.42 -23.33
C VAL A 226 3.09 10.43 -24.46
N ALA A 227 3.99 10.54 -25.43
CA ALA A 227 3.86 11.48 -26.55
C ALA A 227 2.73 11.12 -27.54
N GLN A 228 2.27 9.86 -27.54
CA GLN A 228 1.11 9.43 -28.33
C GLN A 228 -0.22 9.74 -27.66
N ASP A 229 -0.22 10.06 -26.35
CA ASP A 229 -1.43 10.38 -25.63
C ASP A 229 -1.97 11.76 -26.10
N PRO A 230 -3.25 11.86 -26.52
CA PRO A 230 -3.81 13.11 -27.03
C PRO A 230 -3.91 14.23 -25.98
N TYR A 231 -3.83 13.90 -24.70
CA TYR A 231 -3.90 14.81 -23.56
C TYR A 231 -2.60 14.86 -22.74
N GLY A 232 -1.59 14.07 -23.15
CA GLY A 232 -0.23 14.07 -22.61
C GLY A 232 -0.09 13.39 -21.26
N TYR A 233 1.05 13.62 -20.59
CA TYR A 233 1.44 12.92 -19.37
C TYR A 233 0.38 12.91 -18.25
N ALA A 234 -0.29 14.05 -18.01
CA ALA A 234 -1.29 14.12 -16.96
C ALA A 234 -2.51 13.21 -17.22
N ASP A 235 -2.71 12.78 -18.46
CA ASP A 235 -3.74 11.80 -18.82
C ASP A 235 -3.23 10.35 -18.78
N THR A 236 -1.93 10.09 -18.71
CA THR A 236 -1.45 8.72 -18.49
C THR A 236 -1.44 8.33 -17.01
N ILE A 237 -1.63 9.28 -16.09
CA ILE A 237 -1.65 9.05 -14.63
C ILE A 237 -2.90 9.64 -13.96
N ASP A 238 -3.23 9.25 -12.73
CA ASP A 238 -4.12 10.07 -11.88
C ASP A 238 -3.28 10.96 -10.95
N PRO A 239 -3.16 12.27 -11.22
CA PRO A 239 -2.40 13.17 -10.36
C PRO A 239 -3.19 13.64 -9.13
N GLU A 240 -4.49 13.34 -9.03
CA GLU A 240 -5.37 13.95 -8.02
C GLU A 240 -5.05 13.48 -6.60
N VAL A 241 -4.88 14.47 -5.72
CA VAL A 241 -4.80 14.29 -4.28
C VAL A 241 -6.08 14.80 -3.66
N ASN A 242 -6.69 13.99 -2.79
CA ASN A 242 -7.87 14.38 -2.01
C ASN A 242 -7.61 14.17 -0.53
N VAL A 243 -7.99 15.15 0.29
CA VAL A 243 -7.84 15.11 1.75
C VAL A 243 -9.12 15.55 2.43
N LEU A 244 -9.67 14.69 3.28
CA LEU A 244 -10.67 15.02 4.28
C LEU A 244 -9.94 15.27 5.61
N ARG A 245 -9.94 16.52 6.08
CA ARG A 245 -9.38 16.90 7.38
C ARG A 245 -10.43 16.73 8.48
N ILE A 246 -10.01 16.28 9.67
CA ILE A 246 -10.84 16.11 10.86
C ILE A 246 -10.18 16.83 12.04
N ASP A 247 -10.94 17.72 12.68
CA ASP A 247 -10.51 18.46 13.86
C ASP A 247 -11.49 18.24 15.03
N HIS A 248 -10.96 17.91 16.21
CA HIS A 248 -11.70 17.92 17.48
C HIS A 248 -11.89 19.33 18.01
N LEU A 249 -13.01 19.58 18.67
CA LEU A 249 -13.20 20.77 19.50
C LEU A 249 -12.71 20.50 20.93
N VAL A 250 -11.47 20.91 21.24
CA VAL A 250 -10.85 20.76 22.58
C VAL A 250 -10.73 22.12 23.24
N GLY A 251 -11.46 22.33 24.35
CA GLY A 251 -11.37 23.58 25.13
C GLY A 251 -11.70 24.84 24.32
N GLY A 252 -12.60 24.75 23.34
CA GLY A 252 -12.97 25.86 22.44
C GLY A 252 -12.02 26.07 21.25
N ARG A 253 -10.96 25.26 21.11
CA ARG A 253 -10.01 25.30 19.99
C ARG A 253 -10.18 24.06 19.10
N MET A 254 -10.11 24.25 17.80
CA MET A 254 -10.03 23.14 16.85
C MET A 254 -8.62 22.55 16.86
N VAL A 255 -8.51 21.27 17.18
CA VAL A 255 -7.26 20.50 17.24
C VAL A 255 -7.33 19.43 16.15
N PRO A 256 -6.38 19.40 15.19
CA PRO A 256 -6.41 18.40 14.15
C PRO A 256 -6.03 17.03 14.69
N ILE A 257 -6.91 16.06 14.50
CA ILE A 257 -6.78 14.70 15.02
C ILE A 257 -6.69 13.66 13.92
N GLY A 258 -7.13 13.98 12.70
CA GLY A 258 -6.99 13.05 11.61
C GLY A 258 -7.09 13.66 10.23
N MET A 259 -6.65 12.90 9.24
CA MET A 259 -7.06 13.10 7.86
C MET A 259 -7.26 11.76 7.16
N TRP A 260 -8.20 11.72 6.22
CA TRP A 260 -8.30 10.65 5.23
C TRP A 260 -7.77 11.20 3.90
N ALA A 261 -6.74 10.55 3.35
CA ALA A 261 -6.02 11.00 2.16
C ALA A 261 -6.00 9.92 1.08
N THR A 262 -5.99 10.35 -0.18
CA THR A 262 -5.88 9.45 -1.32
C THR A 262 -5.00 10.01 -2.44
N PHE A 263 -4.26 9.13 -3.09
CA PHE A 263 -3.45 9.40 -4.28
C PHE A 263 -3.12 8.06 -4.97
N ALA A 264 -3.21 7.99 -6.31
CA ALA A 264 -2.94 6.79 -7.09
C ALA A 264 -1.44 6.51 -7.20
N ASN A 265 -0.91 5.62 -6.36
CA ASN A 265 0.49 5.20 -6.44
C ASN A 265 0.67 3.80 -5.84
N HIS A 266 1.11 2.86 -6.67
CA HIS A 266 1.36 1.48 -6.28
C HIS A 266 2.46 1.36 -5.21
N GLY A 267 2.23 0.57 -4.15
CA GLY A 267 3.17 0.39 -3.03
C GLY A 267 4.30 -0.61 -3.34
N THR A 268 5.13 -0.28 -4.32
CA THR A 268 6.14 -1.16 -4.96
C THR A 268 7.46 -0.46 -5.25
N VAL A 269 7.75 0.65 -4.57
CA VAL A 269 9.09 1.28 -4.64
C VAL A 269 10.10 0.36 -3.95
N ASN A 270 9.73 -0.26 -2.84
CA ASN A 270 10.45 -1.39 -2.26
C ASN A 270 10.12 -2.65 -3.05
N LYS A 271 11.17 -3.30 -3.56
CA LYS A 271 11.06 -4.52 -4.37
C LYS A 271 11.05 -5.76 -3.50
N SER A 272 10.65 -6.89 -4.08
CA SER A 272 10.68 -8.22 -3.44
C SER A 272 12.04 -8.65 -2.89
N THR A 273 13.13 -7.98 -3.30
CA THR A 273 14.50 -8.20 -2.82
C THR A 273 14.80 -7.52 -1.47
N PHE A 274 13.90 -6.68 -0.96
CA PHE A 274 14.04 -6.03 0.34
C PHE A 274 13.20 -6.75 1.39
N HIS A 275 13.75 -7.85 1.93
CA HIS A 275 13.12 -8.89 2.79
C HIS A 275 12.56 -8.45 4.17
N TYR A 276 11.96 -7.28 4.28
CA TYR A 276 11.49 -6.70 5.53
C TYR A 276 10.06 -6.19 5.41
N TYR A 277 9.26 -6.34 6.47
CA TYR A 277 7.99 -5.63 6.57
C TYR A 277 8.21 -4.14 6.41
N ASN A 278 7.45 -3.54 5.50
CA ASN A 278 7.42 -2.10 5.31
C ASN A 278 6.10 -1.66 4.67
N ALA A 279 5.70 -0.42 4.94
CA ALA A 279 4.52 0.22 4.36
C ALA A 279 4.87 1.04 3.10
N ASP A 280 6.02 0.75 2.45
CA ASP A 280 6.51 1.46 1.27
C ASP A 280 6.52 3.00 1.44
N HIS A 281 6.28 3.77 0.37
CA HIS A 281 6.18 5.23 0.41
C HIS A 281 5.01 5.73 1.29
N HIS A 282 3.93 4.95 1.41
CA HIS A 282 2.79 5.25 2.27
C HIS A 282 3.20 5.36 3.75
N GLY A 283 4.12 4.51 4.21
CA GLY A 283 4.67 4.54 5.56
C GLY A 283 5.39 5.85 5.87
N ALA A 284 6.21 6.33 4.93
CA ALA A 284 6.88 7.62 5.06
C ALA A 284 5.88 8.79 5.02
N ALA A 285 4.94 8.77 4.08
CA ALA A 285 3.93 9.81 3.94
C ALA A 285 3.03 9.94 5.19
N THR A 286 2.47 8.84 5.67
CA THR A 286 1.61 8.82 6.86
C THR A 286 2.35 9.33 8.09
N ARG A 287 3.57 8.85 8.34
CA ARG A 287 4.39 9.29 9.47
C ARG A 287 4.69 10.78 9.43
N ASN A 288 5.15 11.27 8.27
CA ASN A 288 5.57 12.66 8.13
C ASN A 288 4.36 13.61 8.27
N VAL A 289 3.19 13.23 7.74
CA VAL A 289 1.98 14.03 7.93
C VAL A 289 1.50 13.98 9.39
N GLU A 290 1.44 12.82 10.03
CA GLU A 290 1.03 12.71 11.45
C GLU A 290 1.94 13.57 12.35
N ALA A 291 3.26 13.56 12.11
CA ALA A 291 4.20 14.41 12.82
C ALA A 291 3.95 15.90 12.57
N ALA A 292 3.79 16.30 11.30
CA ALA A 292 3.52 17.70 10.93
C ALA A 292 2.18 18.20 11.49
N MET A 293 1.12 17.39 11.47
CA MET A 293 -0.17 17.72 12.06
C MET A 293 -0.07 17.96 13.57
N ARG A 294 0.68 17.10 14.28
CA ARG A 294 0.93 17.27 15.72
C ARG A 294 1.62 18.59 16.01
N GLU A 295 2.66 18.92 15.25
CA GLU A 295 3.43 20.15 15.40
C GLU A 295 2.59 21.39 15.09
N ILE A 296 2.00 21.46 13.90
CA ILE A 296 1.18 22.58 13.43
C ILE A 296 -0.03 22.79 14.35
N GLY A 297 -0.68 21.70 14.74
CA GLY A 297 -1.88 21.71 15.59
C GLY A 297 -1.59 21.93 17.08
N GLN A 298 -0.33 21.81 17.52
CA GLN A 298 0.02 21.72 18.94
C GLN A 298 -0.88 20.72 19.66
N VAL A 299 -0.94 19.51 19.10
CA VAL A 299 -1.86 18.46 19.55
C VAL A 299 -1.37 17.92 20.90
N PRO A 300 -2.23 17.79 21.93
CA PRO A 300 -1.86 17.17 23.20
C PRO A 300 -1.23 15.79 23.02
N GLY A 301 -0.27 15.44 23.88
CA GLY A 301 0.50 14.20 23.75
C GLY A 301 -0.33 12.92 23.92
N ASP A 302 -1.45 13.00 24.63
CA ASP A 302 -2.41 11.93 24.86
C ASP A 302 -3.48 11.81 23.75
N GLN A 303 -3.63 12.84 22.90
CA GLN A 303 -4.53 12.79 21.76
C GLN A 303 -3.89 12.04 20.58
N GLY A 304 -4.62 11.07 20.04
CA GLY A 304 -4.27 10.37 18.81
C GLY A 304 -4.24 11.30 17.60
N VAL A 305 -3.32 11.03 16.67
CA VAL A 305 -3.28 11.67 15.34
C VAL A 305 -3.07 10.57 14.32
N VAL A 306 -3.92 10.48 13.30
CA VAL A 306 -3.82 9.47 12.26
C VAL A 306 -3.94 10.08 10.86
N ASN A 307 -3.16 9.57 9.92
CA ASN A 307 -3.43 9.72 8.50
C ASN A 307 -3.93 8.39 7.93
N VAL A 308 -5.21 8.32 7.59
CA VAL A 308 -5.80 7.17 6.88
C VAL A 308 -5.54 7.35 5.39
N TYR A 309 -4.43 6.80 4.90
CA TYR A 309 -4.00 6.92 3.50
C TYR A 309 -4.37 5.65 2.72
N GLY A 310 -5.40 5.75 1.88
CA GLY A 310 -5.80 4.71 0.93
C GLY A 310 -5.44 5.06 -0.51
N ASN A 311 -5.34 4.03 -1.35
CA ASN A 311 -5.10 4.17 -2.78
C ASN A 311 -6.40 4.51 -3.55
N THR A 312 -6.32 4.79 -4.86
CA THR A 312 -7.49 5.13 -5.70
C THR A 312 -7.68 4.19 -6.88
N ASP A 313 -7.08 4.52 -8.01
CA ASP A 313 -7.12 3.88 -9.31
C ASP A 313 -5.68 3.75 -9.81
N GLU A 314 -4.87 3.14 -8.95
CA GLU A 314 -3.43 2.92 -9.10
C GLU A 314 -3.08 1.70 -9.95
N GLY A 315 -4.07 1.00 -10.50
CA GLY A 315 -3.89 -0.34 -11.08
C GLY A 315 -2.87 -0.41 -12.22
N ASP A 316 -2.60 0.70 -12.89
CA ASP A 316 -1.60 0.82 -13.95
C ASP A 316 -0.58 1.94 -13.70
N VAL A 317 -0.49 2.50 -12.48
CA VAL A 317 0.43 3.61 -12.18
C VAL A 317 1.28 3.41 -10.93
N SER A 318 2.56 3.73 -11.05
CA SER A 318 3.52 3.54 -9.97
C SER A 318 4.69 4.50 -10.02
N SER A 319 5.24 4.82 -8.85
CA SER A 319 6.54 5.47 -8.70
C SER A 319 7.72 4.49 -8.78
N GLY A 320 7.46 3.20 -8.63
CA GLY A 320 8.43 2.10 -8.56
C GLY A 320 9.00 1.66 -9.91
N LEU A 321 8.56 2.24 -11.03
CA LEU A 321 9.11 1.94 -12.35
C LEU A 321 10.55 2.45 -12.52
N ILE A 322 10.87 3.60 -11.92
CA ILE A 322 12.20 4.23 -12.00
C ILE A 322 12.87 4.42 -10.64
N ARG A 323 12.19 4.03 -9.55
CA ARG A 323 12.68 4.17 -8.16
C ARG A 323 12.70 2.82 -7.47
N SER A 324 13.70 2.62 -6.63
CA SER A 324 13.90 1.34 -5.95
C SER A 324 14.52 1.51 -4.57
N GLY A 325 13.94 0.82 -3.59
CA GLY A 325 14.47 0.69 -2.23
C GLY A 325 13.98 1.78 -1.25
N PRO A 326 14.30 1.61 0.05
CA PRO A 326 13.61 2.33 1.12
C PRO A 326 13.91 3.82 1.15
N ALA A 327 15.14 4.24 0.85
CA ALA A 327 15.47 5.66 0.70
C ALA A 327 14.66 6.33 -0.44
N ALA A 328 14.42 5.62 -1.54
CA ALA A 328 13.61 6.14 -2.63
C ALA A 328 12.12 6.16 -2.26
N ALA A 329 11.64 5.16 -1.52
CA ALA A 329 10.28 5.13 -0.98
C ALA A 329 10.04 6.30 -0.02
N GLU A 330 11.01 6.64 0.83
CA GLU A 330 10.91 7.84 1.68
C GLU A 330 10.84 9.12 0.83
N GLN A 331 11.68 9.25 -0.20
CA GLN A 331 11.65 10.42 -1.09
C GLN A 331 10.27 10.59 -1.76
N VAL A 332 9.67 9.50 -2.23
CA VAL A 332 8.30 9.51 -2.78
C VAL A 332 7.30 9.96 -1.71
N GLY A 333 7.37 9.38 -0.52
CA GLY A 333 6.51 9.74 0.61
C GLY A 333 6.68 11.19 1.07
N GLN A 334 7.86 11.80 0.93
CA GLN A 334 8.09 13.22 1.20
C GLN A 334 7.37 14.14 0.20
N VAL A 335 7.34 13.78 -1.09
CA VAL A 335 6.56 14.51 -2.11
C VAL A 335 5.07 14.41 -1.81
N GLU A 336 4.57 13.22 -1.49
CA GLU A 336 3.18 12.97 -1.10
C GLU A 336 2.81 13.77 0.16
N THR A 337 3.67 13.76 1.18
CA THR A 337 3.50 14.54 2.42
C THR A 337 3.26 16.01 2.12
N SER A 338 4.07 16.63 1.26
CA SER A 338 3.94 18.04 0.93
C SER A 338 2.58 18.34 0.31
N ALA A 339 2.16 17.53 -0.67
CA ALA A 339 0.89 17.69 -1.35
C ALA A 339 -0.30 17.44 -0.40
N PHE A 340 -0.22 16.42 0.46
CA PHE A 340 -1.24 16.15 1.47
C PHE A 340 -1.39 17.31 2.45
N LEU A 341 -0.29 17.88 2.94
CA LEU A 341 -0.34 19.04 3.85
C LEU A 341 -0.90 20.29 3.15
N ASP A 342 -0.64 20.46 1.86
CA ASP A 342 -1.23 21.57 1.08
C ASP A 342 -2.74 21.40 0.91
N ALA A 343 -3.21 20.20 0.54
CA ALA A 343 -4.64 19.89 0.50
C ALA A 343 -5.28 19.99 1.89
N TRP A 344 -4.60 19.55 2.95
CA TRP A 344 -5.06 19.64 4.34
C TRP A 344 -5.18 21.09 4.83
N ARG A 345 -4.28 21.99 4.43
CA ARG A 345 -4.40 23.44 4.70
C ARG A 345 -5.58 24.06 3.98
N GLN A 346 -5.88 23.62 2.75
CA GLN A 346 -7.09 24.05 2.03
C GLN A 346 -8.34 23.56 2.75
N ALA A 347 -8.37 22.28 3.14
CA ALA A 347 -9.47 21.67 3.90
C ALA A 347 -9.79 22.43 5.19
N GLY A 348 -8.76 22.93 5.89
CA GLY A 348 -8.91 23.77 7.08
C GLY A 348 -9.74 25.04 6.89
N LYS A 349 -9.84 25.57 5.66
CA LYS A 349 -10.65 26.76 5.33
C LYS A 349 -12.13 26.44 5.15
N HIS A 350 -12.47 25.15 5.04
CA HIS A 350 -13.81 24.66 4.73
C HIS A 350 -14.36 23.72 5.83
N LEU A 351 -13.82 23.83 7.05
CA LEU A 351 -14.29 23.04 8.19
C LEU A 351 -15.75 23.36 8.52
N THR A 352 -16.56 22.32 8.71
CA THR A 352 -17.93 22.41 9.21
C THR A 352 -18.20 21.36 10.27
N ALA A 353 -18.91 21.76 11.33
CA ALA A 353 -19.36 20.86 12.38
C ALA A 353 -20.65 20.13 12.02
N THR A 354 -21.24 20.43 10.86
CA THR A 354 -22.52 19.84 10.43
C THR A 354 -22.48 19.41 8.96
N PRO A 355 -21.54 18.53 8.56
CA PRO A 355 -21.46 18.04 7.19
C PRO A 355 -22.70 17.21 6.84
N MET A 356 -23.01 17.10 5.55
CA MET A 356 -23.88 16.02 5.09
C MET A 356 -23.14 14.69 5.25
N LEU A 357 -23.74 13.72 5.92
CA LEU A 357 -23.21 12.36 6.10
C LEU A 357 -24.31 11.35 5.77
N ASP A 358 -24.14 10.57 4.71
CA ASP A 358 -25.07 9.51 4.33
C ASP A 358 -24.34 8.47 3.46
N GLU A 359 -24.76 7.21 3.54
CA GLU A 359 -24.13 6.09 2.87
C GLU A 359 -25.16 5.18 2.21
N ARG A 360 -24.77 4.55 1.10
CA ARG A 360 -25.46 3.41 0.51
C ARG A 360 -24.47 2.29 0.32
N TRP A 361 -24.89 1.10 0.71
CA TRP A 361 -24.13 -0.11 0.55
C TRP A 361 -24.99 -1.22 -0.07
N THR A 362 -24.39 -2.06 -0.90
CA THR A 362 -24.98 -3.31 -1.37
C THR A 362 -23.89 -4.30 -1.75
N ARG A 363 -24.28 -5.55 -2.02
CA ARG A 363 -23.40 -6.55 -2.63
C ARG A 363 -23.96 -6.98 -3.97
N ILE A 364 -23.12 -7.00 -4.99
CA ILE A 364 -23.48 -7.48 -6.32
C ILE A 364 -22.69 -8.75 -6.66
N CYS A 365 -23.32 -9.69 -7.37
CA CYS A 365 -22.63 -10.85 -7.91
C CYS A 365 -22.27 -10.64 -9.38
N TYR A 366 -21.14 -11.15 -9.86
CA TYR A 366 -20.88 -11.16 -11.30
C TYR A 366 -21.89 -12.06 -12.03
N CYS A 367 -21.99 -13.34 -11.67
CA CYS A 367 -23.14 -14.23 -11.96
C CYS A 367 -23.77 -14.16 -13.38
N GLY A 368 -23.06 -13.76 -14.43
CA GLY A 368 -23.63 -13.59 -15.78
C GLY A 368 -24.50 -12.34 -15.98
N GLN A 369 -24.39 -11.33 -15.11
CA GLN A 369 -25.16 -10.09 -15.21
C GLN A 369 -24.87 -9.32 -16.51
N GLN A 370 -25.89 -8.64 -17.03
CA GLN A 370 -25.80 -7.87 -18.27
C GLN A 370 -25.28 -6.46 -18.04
N THR A 371 -24.40 -6.00 -18.92
CA THR A 371 -23.91 -4.62 -18.97
C THR A 371 -24.08 -4.03 -20.37
N ALA A 372 -23.65 -2.78 -20.58
CA ALA A 372 -23.63 -2.17 -21.90
C ALA A 372 -22.67 -2.86 -22.90
N ALA A 373 -21.62 -3.53 -22.42
CA ALA A 373 -20.68 -4.29 -23.26
C ALA A 373 -21.03 -5.79 -23.37
N GLY A 374 -22.21 -6.20 -22.91
CA GLY A 374 -22.65 -7.59 -22.83
C GLY A 374 -22.54 -8.19 -21.43
N PRO A 375 -22.68 -9.52 -21.30
CA PRO A 375 -22.63 -10.20 -20.00
C PRO A 375 -21.22 -10.22 -19.41
N VAL A 376 -21.12 -10.08 -18.09
CA VAL A 376 -19.93 -10.51 -17.35
C VAL A 376 -19.88 -12.04 -17.29
N ASP A 377 -18.70 -12.62 -17.04
CA ASP A 377 -18.59 -14.07 -16.87
C ASP A 377 -19.19 -14.53 -15.52
N THR A 378 -19.63 -15.78 -15.50
CA THR A 378 -19.99 -16.52 -14.28
C THR A 378 -18.78 -17.09 -13.54
N ARG A 379 -17.61 -17.16 -14.20
CA ARG A 379 -16.36 -17.70 -13.66
C ARG A 379 -15.24 -16.68 -13.76
N ALA A 380 -14.44 -16.59 -12.70
CA ALA A 380 -13.17 -15.89 -12.73
C ALA A 380 -12.18 -16.68 -13.60
N VAL A 381 -11.46 -15.98 -14.49
CA VAL A 381 -10.46 -16.56 -15.38
C VAL A 381 -9.27 -15.61 -15.50
N PHE A 382 -8.11 -16.07 -15.05
CA PHE A 382 -6.84 -15.38 -15.26
C PHE A 382 -6.35 -15.55 -16.70
N GLY A 383 -5.78 -14.47 -17.23
CA GLY A 383 -5.17 -14.43 -18.55
C GLY A 383 -3.69 -14.84 -18.53
N LEU A 384 -3.13 -15.14 -19.70
CA LEU A 384 -1.71 -15.49 -19.82
C LEU A 384 -0.77 -14.37 -19.35
N SER A 385 -1.11 -13.11 -19.63
CA SER A 385 -0.32 -11.92 -19.29
C SER A 385 -0.24 -11.63 -17.78
N GLU A 386 -1.14 -12.20 -16.96
CA GLU A 386 -1.03 -12.12 -15.51
C GLU A 386 0.26 -12.80 -15.03
N PHE A 387 0.50 -14.02 -15.50
CA PHE A 387 1.57 -14.85 -14.95
C PHE A 387 2.98 -14.37 -15.30
N THR A 388 3.11 -13.39 -16.19
CA THR A 388 4.36 -12.75 -16.57
C THR A 388 4.71 -11.53 -15.73
N GLY A 389 3.76 -11.01 -14.95
CA GLY A 389 3.94 -9.81 -14.13
C GLY A 389 4.10 -8.52 -14.93
N SER A 390 3.90 -7.39 -14.26
CA SER A 390 4.04 -6.05 -14.84
C SER A 390 5.50 -5.60 -14.97
N GLU A 391 5.72 -4.39 -15.47
CA GLU A 391 7.05 -3.77 -15.54
C GLU A 391 7.72 -3.56 -14.17
N GLU A 392 6.95 -3.56 -13.09
CA GLU A 392 7.45 -3.30 -11.73
C GLU A 392 8.07 -4.53 -11.06
N GLY A 393 7.67 -5.71 -11.52
CA GLY A 393 8.14 -7.00 -11.06
C GLY A 393 7.63 -8.11 -11.97
N ARG A 394 8.57 -8.88 -12.52
CA ARG A 394 8.24 -9.98 -13.43
C ARG A 394 7.80 -11.23 -12.65
N GLY A 395 6.78 -11.88 -13.22
CA GLY A 395 6.09 -13.03 -12.67
C GLY A 395 6.72 -14.38 -13.05
N PRO A 396 6.17 -15.49 -12.51
CA PRO A 396 6.75 -16.82 -12.64
C PRO A 396 6.86 -17.32 -14.08
N LEU A 397 5.92 -16.97 -14.95
CA LEU A 397 5.99 -17.35 -16.37
C LEU A 397 7.13 -16.62 -17.08
N TYR A 398 7.30 -15.32 -16.82
CA TYR A 398 8.41 -14.54 -17.39
C TYR A 398 9.75 -15.07 -16.91
N ASP A 399 9.87 -15.44 -15.63
CA ASP A 399 11.11 -16.02 -15.10
C ASP A 399 11.57 -17.22 -15.94
N ILE A 400 10.64 -18.04 -16.44
CA ILE A 400 10.98 -19.22 -17.24
C ILE A 400 11.13 -18.92 -18.73
N THR A 401 10.21 -18.14 -19.31
CA THR A 401 10.16 -17.92 -20.76
C THR A 401 11.00 -16.74 -21.22
N GLN A 402 11.24 -15.77 -20.34
CA GLN A 402 11.78 -14.43 -20.64
C GLN A 402 10.95 -13.69 -21.69
N VAL A 403 9.65 -14.00 -21.77
CA VAL A 403 8.68 -13.39 -22.68
C VAL A 403 7.55 -12.80 -21.83
N PRO A 404 7.25 -11.49 -21.94
CA PRO A 404 6.25 -10.84 -21.11
C PRO A 404 4.82 -11.20 -21.49
N PHE A 405 4.54 -11.75 -22.69
CA PHE A 405 3.18 -12.11 -23.16
C PHE A 405 2.07 -11.04 -23.04
N GLU A 406 2.33 -9.88 -22.47
CA GLU A 406 1.50 -8.68 -22.53
C GLU A 406 1.27 -8.30 -24.00
N GLY A 407 0.02 -7.98 -24.34
CA GLY A 407 -0.41 -7.82 -25.73
C GLY A 407 -0.81 -9.13 -26.42
N SER A 408 -0.61 -10.30 -25.80
CA SER A 408 -0.99 -11.58 -26.41
C SER A 408 -2.45 -11.91 -26.14
N HIS A 409 -3.23 -12.03 -27.23
CA HIS A 409 -4.65 -12.35 -27.17
C HIS A 409 -5.05 -13.41 -28.19
N LEU A 410 -6.25 -13.97 -28.04
CA LEU A 410 -6.87 -14.87 -29.00
C LEU A 410 -7.14 -14.13 -30.32
N PRO A 411 -7.18 -14.86 -31.45
CA PRO A 411 -7.50 -14.26 -32.75
C PRO A 411 -8.99 -13.88 -32.90
N ALA A 412 -9.85 -14.28 -31.95
CA ALA A 412 -11.27 -13.98 -31.93
C ALA A 412 -11.84 -14.16 -30.51
N SER A 413 -12.90 -13.42 -30.21
CA SER A 413 -13.52 -13.41 -28.89
C SER A 413 -14.20 -14.72 -28.53
N ALA A 414 -14.04 -15.13 -27.28
CA ALA A 414 -14.57 -16.36 -26.71
C ALA A 414 -15.51 -16.06 -25.53
N GLY A 415 -16.74 -15.67 -25.84
CA GLY A 415 -17.77 -15.40 -24.83
C GLY A 415 -17.45 -14.16 -23.96
N PRO A 416 -17.90 -14.12 -22.69
CA PRO A 416 -17.67 -12.99 -21.79
C PRO A 416 -16.20 -12.64 -21.54
N GLN A 417 -15.28 -13.60 -21.68
CA GLN A 417 -13.84 -13.38 -21.53
C GLN A 417 -13.17 -12.69 -22.72
N GLY A 418 -13.93 -12.37 -23.77
CA GLY A 418 -13.39 -11.66 -24.94
C GLY A 418 -12.20 -12.40 -25.55
N ASP A 419 -11.14 -11.67 -25.88
CA ASP A 419 -9.95 -12.21 -26.53
C ASP A 419 -8.88 -12.71 -25.55
N LYS A 420 -9.18 -12.78 -24.25
CA LYS A 420 -8.23 -13.28 -23.24
C LYS A 420 -7.75 -14.69 -23.56
N ILE A 421 -6.45 -14.95 -23.43
CA ILE A 421 -5.90 -16.31 -23.46
C ILE A 421 -6.05 -16.91 -22.07
N PRO A 422 -7.00 -17.83 -21.83
CA PRO A 422 -7.36 -18.27 -20.49
C PRO A 422 -6.34 -19.26 -19.93
N VAL A 423 -6.00 -19.13 -18.64
CA VAL A 423 -5.23 -20.10 -17.87
C VAL A 423 -6.15 -20.75 -16.85
N THR A 424 -6.75 -21.89 -17.24
CA THR A 424 -7.93 -22.45 -16.56
C THR A 424 -7.65 -23.31 -15.32
N GLU A 425 -6.40 -23.42 -14.88
CA GLU A 425 -6.01 -24.20 -13.69
C GLU A 425 -5.75 -23.32 -12.45
N TRP A 426 -5.90 -21.99 -12.58
CA TRP A 426 -5.74 -21.01 -11.51
C TRP A 426 -7.04 -20.19 -11.39
N GLY A 427 -7.60 -20.04 -10.19
CA GLY A 427 -8.82 -19.22 -9.98
C GLY A 427 -10.09 -19.98 -9.58
N GLU A 428 -9.98 -21.13 -8.91
CA GLU A 428 -11.17 -21.82 -8.36
C GLU A 428 -11.70 -21.17 -7.06
N SER A 429 -10.88 -20.40 -6.35
CA SER A 429 -11.24 -19.72 -5.10
C SER A 429 -11.00 -18.23 -5.21
N VAL A 430 -11.95 -17.54 -5.87
CA VAL A 430 -11.99 -16.08 -6.12
C VAL A 430 -13.39 -15.56 -5.75
N PRO A 431 -13.53 -14.33 -5.19
CA PRO A 431 -14.84 -13.77 -4.83
C PRO A 431 -15.79 -13.68 -6.02
N ARG A 432 -16.97 -14.30 -5.91
CA ARG A 432 -18.01 -14.23 -6.97
C ARG A 432 -18.91 -13.01 -6.86
N ALA A 433 -18.91 -12.37 -5.69
CA ALA A 433 -19.71 -11.21 -5.39
C ALA A 433 -18.89 -10.24 -4.53
N VAL A 434 -19.07 -8.95 -4.78
CA VAL A 434 -18.27 -7.90 -4.15
C VAL A 434 -19.17 -6.83 -3.53
N PRO A 435 -18.80 -6.28 -2.37
CA PRO A 435 -19.49 -5.15 -1.77
C PRO A 435 -19.22 -3.86 -2.56
N LEU A 436 -20.22 -3.00 -2.64
CA LEU A 436 -20.14 -1.65 -3.21
C LEU A 436 -20.67 -0.65 -2.19
N MET A 437 -19.95 0.44 -2.01
CA MET A 437 -20.32 1.55 -1.14
C MET A 437 -20.26 2.87 -1.90
N ALA A 438 -21.26 3.72 -1.70
CA ALA A 438 -21.24 5.14 -2.03
C ALA A 438 -21.49 5.95 -0.76
N LEU A 439 -20.53 6.76 -0.35
CA LEU A 439 -20.53 7.51 0.91
C LEU A 439 -20.42 9.01 0.63
N ARG A 440 -21.39 9.79 1.09
CA ARG A 440 -21.36 11.25 0.98
C ARG A 440 -20.83 11.87 2.27
N ILE A 441 -19.82 12.72 2.15
CA ILE A 441 -19.31 13.59 3.22
C ILE A 441 -19.24 15.01 2.68
N GLY A 442 -20.15 15.88 3.10
CA GLY A 442 -20.27 17.25 2.60
C GLY A 442 -20.64 17.30 1.11
N ASP A 443 -19.77 17.92 0.32
CA ASP A 443 -19.90 18.11 -1.14
C ASP A 443 -19.09 17.08 -1.96
N ARG A 444 -18.62 16.00 -1.32
CA ARG A 444 -17.91 14.90 -1.98
C ARG A 444 -18.67 13.58 -1.80
N VAL A 445 -18.51 12.69 -2.79
CA VAL A 445 -18.92 11.29 -2.70
C VAL A 445 -17.68 10.41 -2.84
N ILE A 446 -17.48 9.50 -1.89
CA ILE A 446 -16.47 8.44 -1.94
C ILE A 446 -17.16 7.17 -2.50
N VAL A 447 -16.51 6.48 -3.43
CA VAL A 447 -16.97 5.18 -3.95
C VAL A 447 -15.89 4.11 -3.76
N SER A 448 -16.29 2.92 -3.31
CA SER A 448 -15.36 1.80 -3.05
C SER A 448 -15.11 0.96 -4.31
N ILE A 449 -13.85 0.61 -4.57
CA ILE A 449 -13.46 -0.36 -5.59
C ILE A 449 -12.83 -1.59 -4.91
N PRO A 450 -13.35 -2.80 -5.15
CA PRO A 450 -12.89 -4.01 -4.49
C PRO A 450 -11.67 -4.62 -5.19
N GLY A 451 -10.62 -3.83 -5.41
CA GLY A 451 -9.43 -4.20 -6.19
C GLY A 451 -8.79 -2.97 -6.83
N GLU A 452 -8.10 -3.19 -7.96
CA GLU A 452 -7.17 -2.24 -8.56
C GLU A 452 -7.72 -1.72 -9.88
N MET A 453 -8.29 -0.52 -9.86
CA MET A 453 -8.84 0.10 -11.07
C MET A 453 -7.74 0.82 -11.84
N THR A 454 -7.75 0.70 -13.17
CA THR A 454 -6.85 1.50 -14.01
C THR A 454 -7.30 2.96 -14.02
N VAL A 455 -6.35 3.85 -14.30
CA VAL A 455 -6.60 5.30 -14.34
C VAL A 455 -7.74 5.67 -15.30
N ALA A 456 -7.76 5.10 -16.52
CA ALA A 456 -8.80 5.45 -17.48
C ALA A 456 -10.19 4.95 -17.03
N MET A 457 -10.27 3.75 -16.44
CA MET A 457 -11.52 3.24 -15.89
C MET A 457 -11.97 4.05 -14.67
N GLY A 458 -11.03 4.49 -13.83
CA GLY A 458 -11.27 5.39 -12.70
C GLY A 458 -11.85 6.74 -13.15
N ARG A 459 -11.32 7.33 -14.24
CA ARG A 459 -11.89 8.55 -14.85
C ARG A 459 -13.31 8.35 -15.38
N ARG A 460 -13.58 7.22 -16.05
CA ARG A 460 -14.94 6.87 -16.53
C ARG A 460 -15.91 6.75 -15.36
N LEU A 461 -15.50 6.09 -14.28
CA LEU A 461 -16.30 5.93 -13.07
C LEU A 461 -16.59 7.27 -12.40
N ARG A 462 -15.57 8.09 -12.12
CA ARG A 462 -15.75 9.41 -11.49
C ARG A 462 -16.73 10.27 -12.30
N SER A 463 -16.59 10.28 -13.62
CA SER A 463 -17.47 11.02 -14.53
C SER A 463 -18.92 10.53 -14.45
N ALA A 464 -19.12 9.21 -14.50
CA ALA A 464 -20.45 8.61 -14.44
C ALA A 464 -21.14 8.84 -13.08
N VAL A 465 -20.41 8.70 -11.97
CA VAL A 465 -20.90 8.93 -10.62
C VAL A 465 -21.21 10.41 -10.37
N LEU A 466 -20.35 11.33 -10.85
CA LEU A 466 -20.59 12.76 -10.73
C LEU A 466 -21.85 13.18 -11.50
N ALA A 467 -22.04 12.65 -12.72
CA ALA A 467 -23.25 12.87 -13.49
C ALA A 467 -24.50 12.33 -12.76
N ALA A 468 -24.39 11.16 -12.13
CA ALA A 468 -25.46 10.56 -11.32
C ALA A 468 -25.82 11.38 -10.07
N ALA A 469 -24.88 12.17 -9.56
CA ALA A 469 -25.06 13.08 -8.43
C ALA A 469 -25.42 14.52 -8.85
N SER A 470 -25.67 14.79 -10.14
CA SER A 470 -25.93 16.14 -10.65
C SER A 470 -27.12 16.80 -9.93
N GLY A 471 -26.98 18.09 -9.62
CA GLY A 471 -27.99 18.88 -8.90
C GLY A 471 -28.11 18.61 -7.41
N SER A 472 -27.34 17.68 -6.84
CA SER A 472 -27.40 17.33 -5.40
C SER A 472 -26.44 18.13 -4.50
N GLY A 473 -25.62 19.02 -5.08
CA GLY A 473 -24.56 19.76 -4.38
C GLY A 473 -23.24 18.99 -4.24
N VAL A 474 -23.15 17.76 -4.75
CA VAL A 474 -21.88 17.04 -4.90
C VAL A 474 -21.06 17.69 -6.01
N GLN A 475 -19.81 18.00 -5.72
CA GLN A 475 -18.89 18.68 -6.65
C GLN A 475 -17.76 17.77 -7.15
N ARG A 476 -17.42 16.70 -6.41
CA ARG A 476 -16.36 15.77 -6.82
C ARG A 476 -16.57 14.38 -6.23
N VAL A 477 -16.10 13.39 -6.99
CA VAL A 477 -16.08 11.97 -6.62
C VAL A 477 -14.65 11.57 -6.29
N VAL A 478 -14.48 10.84 -5.20
CA VAL A 478 -13.20 10.25 -4.79
C VAL A 478 -13.34 8.74 -4.84
N ILE A 479 -12.36 8.06 -5.41
CA ILE A 479 -12.31 6.59 -5.42
C ILE A 479 -11.53 6.15 -4.17
N SER A 480 -12.01 5.11 -3.49
CA SER A 480 -11.22 4.35 -2.53
C SER A 480 -10.94 2.99 -3.16
N GLY A 481 -9.70 2.79 -3.62
CA GLY A 481 -9.20 1.55 -4.18
C GLY A 481 -9.04 0.46 -3.13
N LEU A 482 -8.90 -0.80 -3.58
CA LEU A 482 -8.64 -1.97 -2.75
C LEU A 482 -9.54 -2.10 -1.51
N ALA A 483 -10.80 -1.69 -1.67
CA ALA A 483 -11.70 -1.44 -0.57
C ALA A 483 -12.75 -2.54 -0.41
N ASN A 484 -12.93 -3.02 0.83
CA ASN A 484 -13.97 -3.93 1.31
C ASN A 484 -13.99 -5.36 0.73
N GLU A 485 -13.25 -5.63 -0.34
CA GLU A 485 -12.95 -6.96 -0.92
C GLU A 485 -11.77 -6.80 -1.90
N TYR A 486 -11.11 -7.88 -2.27
CA TYR A 486 -10.06 -7.87 -3.30
C TYR A 486 -10.41 -8.80 -4.45
N LEU A 487 -10.38 -8.25 -5.66
CA LEU A 487 -10.70 -8.95 -6.90
C LEU A 487 -9.81 -8.46 -8.04
N ASP A 488 -8.50 -8.52 -7.83
CA ASP A 488 -7.47 -8.19 -8.82
C ASP A 488 -7.76 -6.84 -9.51
N TYR A 489 -7.79 -6.80 -10.85
CA TYR A 489 -7.82 -5.57 -11.63
C TYR A 489 -9.16 -5.27 -12.28
N PHE A 490 -9.40 -3.97 -12.51
CA PHE A 490 -10.54 -3.44 -13.26
C PHE A 490 -10.08 -2.48 -14.34
N THR A 491 -10.02 -2.97 -15.57
CA THR A 491 -9.66 -2.17 -16.75
C THR A 491 -10.89 -1.62 -17.48
N THR A 492 -10.69 -0.70 -18.40
CA THR A 492 -11.70 -0.41 -19.43
C THR A 492 -11.87 -1.62 -20.37
N PRO A 493 -12.97 -1.72 -21.13
CA PRO A 493 -13.11 -2.72 -22.18
C PRO A 493 -11.96 -2.68 -23.22
N GLU A 494 -11.45 -1.48 -23.53
CA GLU A 494 -10.39 -1.24 -24.49
C GLU A 494 -9.03 -1.74 -23.96
N GLU A 495 -8.70 -1.41 -22.72
CA GLU A 495 -7.52 -1.93 -22.02
C GLU A 495 -7.60 -3.45 -21.82
N PHE A 496 -8.79 -3.98 -21.51
CA PHE A 496 -9.02 -5.41 -21.42
C PHE A 496 -8.64 -6.10 -22.72
N GLN A 497 -9.06 -5.56 -23.87
CA GLN A 497 -8.75 -6.13 -25.18
C GLN A 497 -7.25 -6.10 -25.50
N ALA A 498 -6.52 -5.10 -25.01
CA ALA A 498 -5.07 -5.02 -25.16
C ALA A 498 -4.33 -6.17 -24.45
N GLN A 499 -4.94 -6.80 -23.42
CA GLN A 499 -4.36 -7.96 -22.71
C GLN A 499 -2.91 -7.71 -22.23
N HIS A 500 -2.67 -6.53 -21.66
CA HIS A 500 -1.54 -6.30 -20.75
C HIS A 500 -1.78 -7.04 -19.42
N TYR A 501 -0.87 -6.88 -18.45
CA TYR A 501 -0.98 -7.51 -17.13
C TYR A 501 -2.39 -7.31 -16.52
N GLU A 502 -2.86 -6.06 -16.41
CA GLU A 502 -4.14 -5.69 -15.80
C GLU A 502 -5.35 -6.29 -16.56
N GLY A 503 -5.27 -6.36 -17.88
CA GLY A 503 -6.30 -6.98 -18.72
C GLY A 503 -6.35 -8.51 -18.57
N GLY A 504 -5.21 -9.15 -18.34
CA GLY A 504 -5.12 -10.56 -17.97
C GLY A 504 -5.75 -10.83 -16.60
N ALA A 505 -5.55 -9.90 -15.68
CA ALA A 505 -6.00 -9.94 -14.29
C ALA A 505 -7.45 -9.47 -14.07
N THR A 506 -8.11 -8.90 -15.07
CA THR A 506 -9.54 -8.56 -14.99
C THR A 506 -10.39 -9.83 -15.13
N VAL A 507 -10.61 -10.53 -14.02
CA VAL A 507 -10.97 -11.96 -14.04
C VAL A 507 -12.38 -12.32 -14.53
N TYR A 508 -13.36 -11.42 -14.45
CA TYR A 508 -14.74 -11.69 -14.90
C TYR A 508 -15.02 -11.29 -16.35
N GLY A 509 -13.97 -10.97 -17.11
CA GLY A 509 -14.04 -10.69 -18.54
C GLY A 509 -14.29 -9.21 -18.89
N LEU A 510 -14.57 -8.97 -20.17
CA LEU A 510 -14.59 -7.64 -20.81
C LEU A 510 -15.53 -6.64 -20.12
N ALA A 511 -16.67 -7.13 -19.64
CA ALA A 511 -17.74 -6.30 -19.07
C ALA A 511 -17.60 -6.04 -17.55
N SER A 512 -16.59 -6.61 -16.90
CA SER A 512 -16.50 -6.67 -15.42
C SER A 512 -16.57 -5.30 -14.75
N SER A 513 -15.71 -4.38 -15.19
CA SER A 513 -15.60 -3.04 -14.62
C SER A 513 -16.85 -2.20 -14.86
N LEU A 514 -17.56 -2.45 -15.97
CA LEU A 514 -18.81 -1.76 -16.28
C LEU A 514 -19.94 -2.16 -15.32
N LEU A 515 -19.96 -3.41 -14.84
CA LEU A 515 -20.92 -3.85 -13.84
C LEU A 515 -20.72 -3.09 -12.51
N LEU A 516 -19.46 -2.91 -12.09
CA LEU A 516 -19.14 -2.08 -10.91
C LEU A 516 -19.58 -0.63 -11.09
N GLN A 517 -19.26 -0.04 -12.25
CA GLN A 517 -19.67 1.33 -12.58
C GLN A 517 -21.20 1.49 -12.50
N GLN A 518 -21.96 0.56 -13.07
CA GLN A 518 -23.41 0.58 -13.01
C GLN A 518 -23.95 0.49 -11.58
N GLY A 519 -23.40 -0.40 -10.76
CA GLY A 519 -23.77 -0.54 -9.35
C GLY A 519 -23.50 0.73 -8.53
N LEU A 520 -22.32 1.34 -8.70
CA LEU A 520 -21.94 2.56 -7.99
C LEU A 520 -22.75 3.79 -8.46
N VAL A 521 -23.11 3.84 -9.75
CA VAL A 521 -24.05 4.84 -10.27
C VAL A 521 -25.44 4.68 -9.63
N ASP A 522 -26.01 3.47 -9.56
CA ASP A 522 -27.31 3.24 -8.92
C ASP A 522 -27.29 3.60 -7.43
N LEU A 523 -26.24 3.17 -6.70
CA LEU A 523 -26.05 3.53 -5.29
C LEU A 523 -25.99 5.05 -5.10
N THR A 524 -25.26 5.76 -5.95
CA THR A 524 -25.14 7.23 -5.89
C THR A 524 -26.46 7.91 -6.19
N GLN A 525 -27.21 7.46 -7.20
CA GLN A 525 -28.53 8.00 -7.49
C GLN A 525 -29.49 7.81 -6.31
N ARG A 526 -29.44 6.64 -5.64
CA ARG A 526 -30.25 6.36 -4.44
C ARG A 526 -29.83 7.21 -3.24
N LEU A 527 -28.52 7.38 -3.06
CA LEU A 527 -27.93 8.23 -2.04
C LEU A 527 -28.45 9.66 -2.15
N VAL A 528 -28.30 10.30 -3.32
CA VAL A 528 -28.68 11.72 -3.51
C VAL A 528 -30.20 11.94 -3.57
N SER A 529 -30.99 10.91 -3.85
CA SER A 529 -32.47 10.97 -3.84
C SER A 529 -33.12 10.48 -2.54
N GLY A 530 -32.32 10.11 -1.53
CA GLY A 530 -32.84 9.60 -0.26
C GLY A 530 -33.53 8.23 -0.35
N ARG A 531 -33.37 7.50 -1.46
CA ARG A 531 -33.92 6.14 -1.63
C ARG A 531 -33.03 5.12 -0.91
N PRO A 532 -33.58 4.01 -0.36
CA PRO A 532 -32.77 2.98 0.30
C PRO A 532 -31.84 2.25 -0.68
N SER A 533 -30.82 1.60 -0.13
CA SER A 533 -29.95 0.66 -0.86
C SER A 533 -30.75 -0.41 -1.61
N PRO A 534 -30.25 -0.91 -2.74
CA PRO A 534 -30.81 -2.10 -3.36
C PRO A 534 -30.53 -3.33 -2.45
N PRO A 535 -31.37 -4.39 -2.53
CA PRO A 535 -31.14 -5.61 -1.77
C PRO A 535 -29.75 -6.18 -2.03
N SER A 536 -29.04 -6.51 -0.95
CA SER A 536 -27.73 -7.16 -1.04
C SER A 536 -27.86 -8.59 -1.55
N TYR A 537 -26.97 -9.00 -2.46
CA TYR A 537 -26.84 -10.39 -2.87
C TYR A 537 -26.39 -11.26 -1.66
N PRO A 538 -27.10 -12.35 -1.33
CA PRO A 538 -26.71 -13.26 -0.25
C PRO A 538 -25.40 -13.98 -0.59
N TYR A 539 -24.36 -13.74 0.19
CA TYR A 539 -23.02 -14.26 -0.08
C TYR A 539 -22.22 -14.42 1.21
N ASP A 540 -21.53 -15.55 1.35
CA ASP A 540 -20.55 -15.76 2.42
C ASP A 540 -19.18 -15.26 1.97
N ALA A 541 -18.83 -14.03 2.35
CA ALA A 541 -17.52 -13.44 2.07
C ALA A 541 -16.40 -14.08 2.91
N SER A 542 -16.73 -14.74 4.02
CA SER A 542 -15.74 -15.44 4.85
C SER A 542 -15.18 -16.69 4.16
N ASN A 543 -15.89 -17.19 3.14
CA ASN A 543 -15.59 -18.47 2.49
C ASN A 543 -15.37 -19.60 3.51
N SER A 544 -16.22 -19.62 4.55
CA SER A 544 -16.17 -20.54 5.69
C SER A 544 -14.90 -20.48 6.56
N VAL A 545 -14.09 -19.43 6.46
CA VAL A 545 -12.94 -19.19 7.33
C VAL A 545 -13.38 -18.48 8.61
N MET A 546 -12.88 -18.93 9.75
CA MET A 546 -13.24 -18.40 11.07
C MET A 546 -12.02 -17.83 11.81
N ALA A 547 -12.16 -16.64 12.39
CA ALA A 547 -11.12 -15.97 13.18
C ALA A 547 -11.02 -16.50 14.64
N THR A 548 -10.90 -17.82 14.80
CA THR A 548 -10.95 -18.49 16.12
C THR A 548 -9.60 -19.00 16.62
N ALA A 549 -8.54 -18.90 15.81
CA ALA A 549 -7.23 -19.36 16.19
C ALA A 549 -6.64 -18.53 17.35
N ALA A 550 -5.85 -19.20 18.18
CA ALA A 550 -5.16 -18.58 19.31
C ALA A 550 -4.22 -17.44 18.83
N PRO A 551 -3.99 -16.40 19.66
CA PRO A 551 -2.99 -15.38 19.36
C PRO A 551 -1.59 -15.97 19.20
N PHE A 552 -0.71 -15.22 18.51
CA PHE A 552 0.71 -15.55 18.44
C PHE A 552 1.33 -15.62 19.84
N PRO A 553 2.32 -16.50 20.06
CA PRO A 553 3.03 -16.59 21.32
C PRO A 553 3.81 -15.28 21.61
N PRO A 554 4.06 -14.95 22.90
CA PRO A 554 4.72 -13.71 23.29
C PRO A 554 6.25 -13.74 23.16
N GLY A 555 6.81 -14.78 22.53
CA GLY A 555 8.25 -14.97 22.37
C GLY A 555 9.00 -15.49 23.61
N ALA A 556 10.32 -15.38 23.56
CA ALA A 556 11.27 -15.87 24.55
C ALA A 556 11.14 -15.13 25.89
N ALA A 557 11.38 -15.85 27.00
CA ALA A 557 11.30 -15.29 28.34
C ALA A 557 12.58 -14.52 28.76
N ASN A 558 13.69 -14.74 28.07
CA ASN A 558 14.97 -14.10 28.31
C ASN A 558 15.74 -13.98 26.99
N ALA A 559 16.83 -13.21 27.03
CA ALA A 559 17.69 -13.01 25.87
C ALA A 559 19.15 -12.87 26.30
N THR A 560 20.07 -13.15 25.37
CA THR A 560 21.52 -13.03 25.60
C THR A 560 22.12 -12.09 24.55
N ILE A 561 22.96 -11.15 24.98
CA ILE A 561 23.63 -10.23 24.05
C ILE A 561 24.59 -11.02 23.15
N GLY A 562 24.56 -10.72 21.86
CA GLY A 562 25.50 -11.19 20.84
C GLY A 562 26.63 -10.18 20.64
N SER A 563 26.60 -9.47 19.53
CA SER A 563 27.60 -8.45 19.15
C SER A 563 27.23 -7.05 19.64
N GLN A 564 28.22 -6.32 20.17
CA GLN A 564 28.10 -4.93 20.58
C GLN A 564 28.33 -3.95 19.41
N PRO A 565 27.75 -2.74 19.46
CA PRO A 565 28.01 -1.70 18.47
C PRO A 565 29.42 -1.12 18.62
N ALA A 566 30.00 -0.68 17.50
CA ALA A 566 31.24 0.09 17.46
C ALA A 566 30.94 1.59 17.27
N GLY A 567 31.97 2.44 17.43
CA GLY A 567 31.88 3.85 17.02
C GLY A 567 31.57 3.97 15.53
N VAL A 568 30.79 4.97 15.16
CA VAL A 568 30.18 5.09 13.83
C VAL A 568 30.11 6.56 13.39
N HIS A 569 30.12 6.81 12.09
CA HIS A 569 29.85 8.13 11.54
C HIS A 569 28.37 8.30 11.18
N ARG A 570 27.89 9.53 11.09
CA ARG A 570 26.61 9.80 10.42
C ARG A 570 26.64 9.27 8.98
N LEU A 571 25.47 8.91 8.45
CA LEU A 571 25.28 8.25 7.15
C LEU A 571 25.82 6.80 7.09
N GLU A 572 26.35 6.28 8.20
CA GLU A 572 26.70 4.87 8.36
C GLU A 572 25.69 4.18 9.29
N ARG A 573 25.92 2.91 9.60
CA ARG A 573 25.00 2.07 10.40
C ARG A 573 25.69 1.50 11.62
N ALA A 574 25.16 1.82 12.80
CA ALA A 574 25.51 1.10 14.02
C ALA A 574 24.72 -0.20 14.07
N ALA A 575 25.32 -1.28 14.58
CA ALA A 575 24.68 -2.59 14.63
C ALA A 575 24.79 -3.22 16.03
N PHE A 576 23.72 -3.91 16.44
CA PHE A 576 23.63 -4.64 17.71
C PHE A 576 22.92 -5.97 17.47
N SER A 577 23.39 -7.05 18.08
CA SER A 577 22.72 -8.36 17.97
C SER A 577 22.50 -9.02 19.33
N TRP A 578 21.45 -9.83 19.41
CA TRP A 578 21.12 -10.61 20.59
C TRP A 578 20.38 -11.89 20.19
N GLN A 579 20.42 -12.87 21.07
CA GLN A 579 19.67 -14.12 20.96
C GLN A 579 18.36 -13.98 21.75
N GLY A 580 17.23 -14.08 21.06
CA GLY A 580 15.87 -14.08 21.61
C GLY A 580 15.07 -15.28 21.11
N GLY A 581 13.76 -15.09 20.90
CA GLY A 581 12.85 -16.04 20.26
C GLY A 581 12.91 -15.99 18.73
N PRO A 582 12.45 -17.05 18.04
CA PRO A 582 12.40 -17.07 16.58
C PRO A 582 11.28 -16.15 16.06
N ARG A 583 11.29 -15.90 14.74
CA ARG A 583 10.20 -15.25 14.00
C ARG A 583 9.79 -13.85 14.48
N GLY A 584 10.57 -13.18 15.34
CA GLY A 584 10.19 -11.84 15.78
C GLY A 584 9.07 -11.83 16.83
N GLU A 585 8.69 -12.97 17.41
CA GLU A 585 7.60 -13.10 18.38
C GLU A 585 7.82 -12.28 19.67
N ASP A 586 9.08 -11.97 19.97
CA ASP A 586 9.48 -11.14 21.11
C ASP A 586 9.00 -9.69 21.01
N ARG A 587 8.63 -9.24 19.81
CA ARG A 587 8.29 -7.85 19.51
C ARG A 587 6.95 -7.44 20.14
N PRO A 588 6.88 -6.33 20.90
CA PRO A 588 5.60 -5.81 21.36
C PRO A 588 4.79 -5.19 20.21
N LEU A 589 3.46 -5.25 20.34
CA LEU A 589 2.54 -4.47 19.51
C LEU A 589 2.44 -3.04 20.04
N ASP A 590 2.26 -2.07 19.15
CA ASP A 590 2.08 -0.64 19.44
C ASP A 590 3.25 0.05 20.18
N ARG A 591 4.37 -0.64 20.40
CA ARG A 591 5.57 -0.12 21.09
C ARG A 591 6.84 -0.51 20.36
N ALA A 592 7.89 0.27 20.58
CA ALA A 592 9.20 -0.02 20.00
C ALA A 592 9.80 -1.29 20.60
N LEU A 593 10.38 -2.16 19.75
CA LEU A 593 11.27 -3.23 20.20
C LEU A 593 12.68 -2.68 20.37
N VAL A 594 13.13 -1.86 19.42
CA VAL A 594 14.48 -1.30 19.37
C VAL A 594 14.39 0.22 19.52
N SER A 595 15.15 0.76 20.47
CA SER A 595 15.30 2.20 20.65
C SER A 595 16.76 2.59 20.70
N ILE A 596 17.05 3.80 20.23
CA ILE A 596 18.37 4.42 20.34
C ILE A 596 18.28 5.50 21.40
N GLN A 597 19.18 5.43 22.38
CA GLN A 597 19.30 6.43 23.42
C GLN A 597 20.56 7.26 23.21
N HIS A 598 20.46 8.57 23.38
CA HIS A 598 21.58 9.51 23.39
C HIS A 598 21.91 9.90 24.82
N LEU A 599 23.21 10.03 25.11
CA LEU A 599 23.72 10.51 26.39
C LEU A 599 23.89 12.03 26.33
N ASP A 600 23.05 12.74 27.09
CA ASP A 600 23.11 14.19 27.14
C ASP A 600 24.33 14.71 27.92
N ALA A 601 24.55 16.03 27.89
CA ALA A 601 25.64 16.69 28.60
C ALA A 601 25.60 16.56 30.14
N ARG A 602 24.47 16.11 30.70
CA ARG A 602 24.29 15.86 32.14
C ARG A 602 24.52 14.38 32.49
N GLY A 603 24.84 13.54 31.51
CA GLY A 603 25.03 12.11 31.68
C GLY A 603 23.71 11.33 31.78
N GLN A 604 22.61 11.89 31.28
CA GLN A 604 21.30 11.23 31.25
C GLN A 604 21.01 10.63 29.87
N TRP A 605 20.45 9.42 29.86
CA TRP A 605 20.04 8.74 28.64
C TRP A 605 18.60 9.08 28.28
N SER A 606 18.35 9.50 27.05
CA SER A 606 17.01 9.71 26.50
C SER A 606 16.85 9.04 25.14
N THR A 607 15.70 8.42 24.89
CA THR A 607 15.38 7.87 23.57
C THR A 607 15.26 8.98 22.54
N VAL A 608 16.01 8.87 21.45
CA VAL A 608 16.02 9.82 20.33
C VAL A 608 15.56 9.19 19.01
N ASP A 609 15.55 7.86 18.92
CA ASP A 609 15.05 7.14 17.75
C ASP A 609 14.51 5.75 18.15
N SER A 610 13.72 5.12 17.28
CA SER A 610 13.19 3.77 17.50
C SER A 610 12.77 3.08 16.20
N ASP A 611 12.50 1.77 16.26
CA ASP A 611 11.96 0.97 15.15
C ASP A 611 10.47 1.24 14.83
N LEU A 612 9.89 2.26 15.46
CA LEU A 612 8.65 2.91 14.99
C LEU A 612 8.94 4.03 13.96
N GLY A 613 10.21 4.40 13.79
CA GLY A 613 10.70 5.34 12.78
C GLY A 613 11.17 4.66 11.49
N LEU A 614 11.95 5.38 10.68
CA LEU A 614 12.46 4.91 9.39
C LEU A 614 13.94 4.49 9.44
N ASN A 615 14.67 4.90 10.49
CA ASN A 615 16.13 4.77 10.56
C ASN A 615 16.60 3.42 11.11
N ILE A 616 15.69 2.59 11.64
CA ILE A 616 16.05 1.33 12.27
C ILE A 616 15.47 0.18 11.46
N LEU A 617 16.34 -0.75 11.12
CA LEU A 617 16.02 -2.01 10.49
C LEU A 617 16.44 -3.14 11.44
N TRP A 618 15.61 -4.14 11.64
CA TRP A 618 16.05 -5.36 12.32
C TRP A 618 15.58 -6.62 11.60
N ASP A 619 16.40 -7.68 11.66
CA ASP A 619 16.06 -9.04 11.23
C ASP A 619 16.22 -10.04 12.38
N VAL A 620 15.64 -11.22 12.18
CA VAL A 620 15.80 -12.39 13.05
C VAL A 620 15.87 -13.64 12.18
N ASP A 621 16.84 -14.51 12.46
CA ASP A 621 16.93 -15.81 11.79
C ASP A 621 16.11 -16.91 12.50
N ASP A 622 16.04 -18.09 11.88
CA ASP A 622 15.28 -19.23 12.40
C ASP A 622 15.77 -19.74 13.76
N HIS A 623 16.98 -19.34 14.17
CA HIS A 623 17.54 -19.65 15.47
C HIS A 623 17.23 -18.59 16.52
N GLY A 624 16.56 -17.49 16.16
CA GLY A 624 16.23 -16.39 17.08
C GLY A 624 17.37 -15.40 17.28
N VAL A 625 18.36 -15.35 16.39
CA VAL A 625 19.40 -14.32 16.45
C VAL A 625 18.89 -13.06 15.77
N TYR A 626 18.62 -12.04 16.58
CA TYR A 626 18.22 -10.73 16.13
C TYR A 626 19.43 -9.87 15.77
N ARG A 627 19.29 -9.04 14.73
CA ARG A 627 20.28 -8.03 14.33
C ARG A 627 19.56 -6.72 14.07
N ALA A 628 19.78 -5.72 14.92
CA ALA A 628 19.31 -4.37 14.72
C ALA A 628 20.40 -3.50 14.09
N ARG A 629 20.03 -2.66 13.13
CA ARG A 629 20.88 -1.69 12.45
C ARG A 629 20.20 -0.33 12.50
N TRP A 630 20.89 0.67 13.03
CA TRP A 630 20.44 2.06 13.04
C TRP A 630 21.26 2.86 12.02
N GLU A 631 20.62 3.31 10.95
CA GLU A 631 21.19 4.29 10.04
C GLU A 631 21.23 5.64 10.75
N VAL A 632 22.43 6.14 10.99
CA VAL A 632 22.64 7.33 11.79
C VAL A 632 22.24 8.57 10.96
N PRO A 633 21.21 9.33 11.37
CA PRO A 633 20.76 10.51 10.63
C PRO A 633 21.87 11.52 10.39
N LEU A 634 21.79 12.24 9.26
CA LEU A 634 22.79 13.24 8.85
C LEU A 634 22.96 14.40 9.85
N ASP A 635 21.96 14.62 10.70
CA ASP A 635 21.89 15.69 11.69
C ASP A 635 21.91 15.18 13.15
N ALA A 636 22.04 13.86 13.36
CA ALA A 636 22.08 13.26 14.70
C ALA A 636 23.15 13.93 15.58
N ALA A 637 22.86 14.23 16.84
CA ALA A 637 23.85 14.82 17.75
C ALA A 637 25.11 13.95 17.83
N THR A 638 26.30 14.54 17.91
CA THR A 638 27.51 13.73 18.16
C THR A 638 27.58 13.32 19.63
N GLY A 639 28.39 12.30 19.94
CA GLY A 639 28.61 11.84 21.32
C GLY A 639 28.14 10.42 21.57
N GLY A 640 27.80 10.11 22.83
CA GLY A 640 27.51 8.75 23.29
C GLY A 640 26.09 8.28 22.98
N TYR A 641 25.97 7.07 22.45
CA TYR A 641 24.72 6.40 22.11
C TYR A 641 24.68 4.97 22.67
N ARG A 642 23.50 4.39 22.80
CA ARG A 642 23.33 2.94 23.03
C ARG A 642 22.02 2.42 22.44
N PHE A 643 22.00 1.14 22.11
CA PHE A 643 20.76 0.42 21.82
C PHE A 643 20.07 0.03 23.13
N ALA A 644 18.74 0.15 23.15
CA ALA A 644 17.88 -0.37 24.20
C ALA A 644 16.82 -1.27 23.56
N ILE A 645 16.71 -2.51 24.04
CA ILE A 645 15.72 -3.49 23.59
C ILE A 645 14.64 -3.60 24.67
N ASP A 646 13.38 -3.37 24.30
CA ASP A 646 12.20 -3.56 25.17
C ASP A 646 11.26 -4.58 24.51
N ALA A 647 11.58 -5.86 24.70
CA ALA A 647 10.76 -6.96 24.20
C ALA A 647 9.57 -7.21 25.13
N ASN A 648 8.63 -8.06 24.69
CA ASN A 648 7.46 -8.46 25.49
C ASN A 648 7.82 -8.96 26.89
N ARG A 649 8.97 -9.63 27.04
CA ARG A 649 9.33 -10.37 28.26
C ARG A 649 10.75 -10.15 28.76
N TYR A 650 11.56 -9.36 28.07
CA TYR A 650 12.93 -9.06 28.48
C TYR A 650 13.35 -7.67 28.04
N ARG A 651 14.41 -7.16 28.65
CA ARG A 651 15.05 -5.90 28.29
C ARG A 651 16.56 -6.08 28.21
N LEU A 652 17.18 -5.44 27.22
CA LEU A 652 18.63 -5.42 27.03
C LEU A 652 19.12 -4.01 26.76
N GLN A 653 20.39 -3.75 27.04
CA GLN A 653 21.08 -2.52 26.64
C GLN A 653 22.44 -2.90 26.08
N SER A 654 22.83 -2.26 24.97
CA SER A 654 24.19 -2.40 24.46
C SER A 654 25.19 -1.65 25.34
N ASP A 655 26.47 -1.94 25.14
CA ASP A 655 27.53 -1.03 25.58
C ASP A 655 27.39 0.33 24.85
N PRO A 656 27.80 1.45 25.48
CA PRO A 656 27.81 2.74 24.82
C PRO A 656 28.78 2.78 23.63
N PHE A 657 28.37 3.43 22.55
CA PHE A 657 29.20 3.71 21.37
C PHE A 657 29.16 5.20 21.03
N THR A 658 30.07 5.67 20.16
CA THR A 658 30.16 7.10 19.81
C THR A 658 29.71 7.35 18.38
N VAL A 659 28.88 8.38 18.17
CA VAL A 659 28.55 8.93 16.84
C VAL A 659 29.42 10.15 16.55
N GLN A 660 30.02 10.17 15.36
CA GLN A 660 30.88 11.25 14.87
C GLN A 660 30.32 11.88 13.57
N PRO A 661 30.73 13.12 13.24
CA PRO A 661 30.39 13.72 11.94
C PRO A 661 30.88 12.84 10.78
N SER A 662 30.14 12.83 9.68
CA SER A 662 30.49 12.06 8.49
C SER A 662 31.60 12.73 7.69
N PRO A 663 32.65 12.02 7.27
CA PRO A 663 33.62 12.55 6.31
C PRO A 663 33.23 12.27 4.85
N ALA A 664 32.01 11.77 4.58
CA ALA A 664 31.66 11.16 3.30
C ALA A 664 31.11 12.11 2.22
N LEU A 665 31.01 13.42 2.48
CA LEU A 665 30.48 14.34 1.48
C LEU A 665 31.45 14.47 0.30
N SER A 666 30.97 14.99 -0.83
CA SER A 666 31.84 15.31 -1.97
C SER A 666 31.72 16.78 -2.35
N ALA A 667 32.84 17.48 -2.47
CA ALA A 667 32.88 18.83 -3.05
C ALA A 667 32.86 18.73 -4.57
N ARG A 668 31.88 19.38 -5.22
CA ARG A 668 31.66 19.33 -6.67
C ARG A 668 31.56 20.73 -7.28
N LEU A 669 32.34 20.98 -8.33
CA LEU A 669 32.28 22.22 -9.11
C LEU A 669 31.00 22.26 -9.97
N LEU A 670 30.39 23.43 -10.11
CA LEU A 670 29.20 23.63 -10.94
C LEU A 670 29.56 23.95 -12.39
N ASP A 671 30.05 22.95 -13.12
CA ASP A 671 30.43 23.08 -14.54
C ASP A 671 29.20 23.30 -15.46
N GLY A 672 29.40 24.04 -16.56
CA GLY A 672 28.36 24.26 -17.58
C GLY A 672 27.24 25.24 -17.19
N THR A 673 27.38 25.92 -16.05
CA THR A 673 26.46 26.98 -15.60
C THR A 673 27.08 28.37 -15.76
N PRO A 674 26.30 29.47 -15.74
CA PRO A 674 26.84 30.84 -15.72
C PRO A 674 27.71 31.18 -14.48
N GLU A 675 27.82 30.27 -13.50
CA GLU A 675 28.52 30.44 -12.23
C GLU A 675 29.80 29.55 -12.11
N PRO A 676 30.82 29.66 -13.00
CA PRO A 676 32.02 28.82 -12.97
C PRO A 676 32.95 29.06 -11.77
N SER A 677 32.54 29.90 -10.82
CA SER A 677 33.24 30.20 -9.56
C SER A 677 32.51 29.66 -8.33
N ALA A 678 31.60 28.70 -8.50
CA ALA A 678 30.83 28.11 -7.41
C ALA A 678 30.97 26.58 -7.36
N PHE A 679 31.00 26.04 -6.14
CA PHE A 679 30.94 24.61 -5.89
C PHE A 679 29.91 24.30 -4.82
N GLU A 680 29.55 23.03 -4.65
CA GLU A 680 28.61 22.56 -3.64
C GLU A 680 29.14 21.31 -2.93
N LEU A 681 28.52 20.97 -1.80
CA LEU A 681 28.76 19.70 -1.11
C LEU A 681 27.60 18.75 -1.37
N THR A 682 27.88 17.58 -1.95
CA THR A 682 26.88 16.55 -2.22
C THR A 682 27.00 15.40 -1.21
N TYR A 683 25.88 14.81 -0.83
CA TYR A 683 25.87 13.60 -0.02
C TYR A 683 26.13 12.36 -0.90
N PRO A 684 26.65 11.25 -0.34
CA PRO A 684 26.69 9.97 -1.04
C PRO A 684 25.31 9.56 -1.52
N ALA A 685 25.23 9.08 -2.76
CA ALA A 685 24.00 8.50 -3.29
C ALA A 685 23.58 7.30 -2.42
N PRO A 686 22.28 7.17 -2.08
CA PRO A 686 21.80 6.03 -1.32
C PRO A 686 22.07 4.70 -2.04
N VAL A 687 22.51 3.70 -1.28
CA VAL A 687 22.69 2.33 -1.76
C VAL A 687 21.36 1.59 -1.60
N VAL A 688 20.80 1.12 -2.72
CA VAL A 688 19.52 0.38 -2.77
C VAL A 688 19.55 -0.81 -1.79
N ASN A 689 18.45 -0.98 -1.04
CA ASN A 689 18.25 -2.00 0.00
C ASN A 689 19.23 -1.94 1.19
N ALA A 690 20.08 -0.91 1.27
CA ALA A 690 21.06 -0.73 2.33
C ALA A 690 20.83 0.57 3.10
N ASP A 691 20.63 1.69 2.39
CA ASP A 691 20.24 2.97 2.96
C ASP A 691 18.72 3.08 2.99
N LEU A 692 18.20 3.36 4.17
CA LEU A 692 16.79 3.42 4.55
C LEU A 692 16.20 4.80 4.33
N THR A 693 17.02 5.85 4.39
CA THR A 693 16.53 7.22 4.37
C THR A 693 16.93 8.03 3.14
N ALA A 694 15.99 8.85 2.68
CA ALA A 694 16.22 9.84 1.65
C ALA A 694 17.19 10.91 2.15
N ARG A 695 18.08 11.37 1.27
CA ARG A 695 19.07 12.41 1.56
C ARG A 695 18.90 13.51 0.52
N PRO A 696 19.07 14.81 0.89
CA PRO A 696 19.13 15.88 -0.10
C PRO A 696 20.25 15.63 -1.12
N ASP A 697 20.11 16.14 -2.34
CA ASP A 697 21.18 16.03 -3.35
C ASP A 697 22.46 16.76 -2.92
N HIS A 698 22.30 17.89 -2.24
CA HIS A 698 23.39 18.72 -1.72
C HIS A 698 23.08 19.33 -0.36
N ALA A 699 24.14 19.70 0.35
CA ALA A 699 24.04 20.35 1.65
C ALA A 699 23.44 21.75 1.50
N ALA A 700 22.35 22.02 2.22
CA ALA A 700 21.65 23.30 2.18
C ALA A 700 22.36 24.43 2.96
N GLY A 701 23.63 24.28 3.33
CA GLY A 701 24.39 25.25 4.11
C GLY A 701 25.68 24.66 4.66
N GLY A 702 26.60 25.51 5.11
CA GLY A 702 27.92 25.07 5.56
C GLY A 702 29.01 26.13 5.45
N GLU A 703 30.24 25.73 5.70
CA GLU A 703 31.44 26.56 5.63
C GLU A 703 32.58 25.78 4.98
N ALA A 704 33.40 26.44 4.18
CA ALA A 704 34.56 25.84 3.54
C ALA A 704 35.81 26.70 3.68
N ALA A 705 36.89 26.04 4.12
CA ALA A 705 38.26 26.55 4.09
C ALA A 705 38.93 26.11 2.79
N LEU A 706 39.34 27.07 1.98
CA LEU A 706 39.88 26.90 0.63
C LEU A 706 41.30 27.45 0.55
N LEU A 707 42.01 27.08 -0.51
CA LEU A 707 43.23 27.75 -0.94
C LEU A 707 42.98 28.43 -2.29
N VAL A 708 43.11 29.75 -2.34
CA VAL A 708 43.06 30.53 -3.58
C VAL A 708 44.46 31.05 -3.87
N ASN A 709 45.08 30.60 -4.96
CA ASN A 709 46.49 30.84 -5.28
C ASN A 709 47.44 30.51 -4.11
N GLY A 710 47.13 29.45 -3.37
CA GLY A 710 47.87 29.02 -2.18
C GLY A 710 47.59 29.81 -0.89
N GLN A 711 46.74 30.84 -0.94
CA GLN A 711 46.34 31.63 0.23
C GLN A 711 45.05 31.08 0.87
N PRO A 712 45.01 30.86 2.20
CA PRO A 712 43.79 30.43 2.89
C PRO A 712 42.65 31.43 2.73
N THR A 713 41.49 30.96 2.29
CA THR A 713 40.26 31.73 2.15
C THR A 713 39.10 30.94 2.74
N THR A 714 38.22 31.59 3.50
CA THR A 714 37.01 30.94 4.06
C THR A 714 35.76 31.47 3.37
N VAL A 715 34.83 30.58 3.02
CA VAL A 715 33.56 30.93 2.38
C VAL A 715 32.41 30.19 3.05
N GLY A 716 31.33 30.91 3.35
CA GLY A 716 30.07 30.31 3.77
C GLY A 716 29.20 29.94 2.57
N ALA A 717 28.42 28.87 2.69
CA ALA A 717 27.39 28.56 1.71
C ALA A 717 26.30 29.64 1.71
N SER A 718 25.81 30.00 0.53
CA SER A 718 24.60 30.82 0.38
C SER A 718 23.32 30.05 0.73
N ALA A 719 22.18 30.74 0.70
CA ALA A 719 20.88 30.18 1.08
C ALA A 719 20.46 28.93 0.27
N ASP A 720 20.97 28.78 -0.95
CA ASP A 720 20.77 27.61 -1.82
C ASP A 720 21.79 26.48 -1.59
N GLY A 721 22.67 26.61 -0.60
CA GLY A 721 23.68 25.61 -0.24
C GLY A 721 24.99 25.68 -1.04
N ARG A 722 25.15 26.68 -1.92
CA ARG A 722 26.32 26.79 -2.80
C ARG A 722 27.40 27.69 -2.23
N PHE A 723 28.66 27.36 -2.47
CA PHE A 723 29.82 28.15 -2.06
C PHE A 723 30.28 29.00 -3.24
N ARG A 724 29.94 30.29 -3.24
CA ARG A 724 30.24 31.22 -4.34
C ARG A 724 31.49 32.03 -4.05
N LEU A 725 32.43 32.03 -4.99
CA LEU A 725 33.71 32.73 -4.87
C LEU A 725 33.79 33.90 -5.85
N ARG A 726 34.48 34.96 -5.41
CA ARG A 726 34.91 36.05 -6.29
C ARG A 726 36.34 35.73 -6.73
N LEU A 727 36.49 35.27 -7.97
CA LEU A 727 37.76 34.83 -8.54
C LEU A 727 38.11 35.69 -9.76
N HIS A 728 39.40 35.93 -9.97
CA HIS A 728 39.95 36.49 -11.20
C HIS A 728 40.34 35.36 -12.17
N PRO A 729 40.27 35.59 -13.50
CA PRO A 729 40.75 34.61 -14.47
C PRO A 729 42.20 34.19 -14.19
N GLY A 730 42.46 32.89 -14.13
CA GLY A 730 43.75 32.31 -13.78
C GLY A 730 43.92 31.95 -12.31
N ASP A 731 43.01 32.35 -11.41
CA ASP A 731 43.06 31.95 -10.00
C ASP A 731 42.92 30.43 -9.87
N VAL A 732 43.83 29.80 -9.12
CA VAL A 732 43.78 28.37 -8.80
C VAL A 732 43.13 28.18 -7.44
N VAL A 733 42.04 27.43 -7.41
CA VAL A 733 41.30 27.11 -6.17
C VAL A 733 41.51 25.64 -5.81
N GLY A 734 41.67 25.36 -4.52
CA GLY A 734 41.75 24.02 -3.96
C GLY A 734 40.92 23.88 -2.68
N VAL A 735 40.15 22.80 -2.60
CA VAL A 735 39.41 22.33 -1.42
C VAL A 735 40.02 21.00 -1.02
N ARG A 736 40.68 20.96 0.14
CA ARG A 736 41.26 19.71 0.65
C ARG A 736 40.18 18.83 1.28
N PRO A 737 40.41 17.51 1.41
CA PRO A 737 39.59 16.64 2.25
C PRO A 737 39.41 17.22 3.66
N GLY A 738 38.18 17.22 4.16
CA GLY A 738 37.81 17.72 5.48
C GLY A 738 37.70 19.24 5.61
N ALA A 739 37.98 19.99 4.54
CA ALA A 739 38.08 21.45 4.58
C ALA A 739 36.74 22.16 4.28
N ALA A 740 35.80 21.49 3.63
CA ALA A 740 34.44 21.95 3.41
C ALA A 740 33.47 21.10 4.24
N ARG A 741 32.56 21.77 4.96
CA ARG A 741 31.63 21.16 5.90
C ARG A 741 30.21 21.64 5.68
N ASP A 742 29.24 20.76 5.85
CA ASP A 742 27.84 21.16 5.94
C ASP A 742 27.52 21.82 7.30
N ARG A 743 26.27 22.28 7.46
CA ARG A 743 25.77 22.88 8.70
C ARG A 743 25.80 21.95 9.92
N PHE A 744 25.92 20.64 9.71
CA PHE A 744 25.97 19.63 10.77
C PHE A 744 27.41 19.28 11.14
N GLY A 745 28.40 19.74 10.36
CA GLY A 745 29.83 19.46 10.54
C GLY A 745 30.33 18.24 9.77
N ASN A 746 29.48 17.61 8.94
CA ASN A 746 29.91 16.55 8.02
C ASN A 746 30.78 17.17 6.93
N SER A 747 31.85 16.50 6.51
CA SER A 747 32.89 17.08 5.67
C SER A 747 33.13 16.33 4.37
N ASN A 748 33.76 16.99 3.40
CA ASN A 748 34.12 16.37 2.13
C ASN A 748 35.26 15.34 2.26
N ALA A 749 35.13 14.20 1.59
CA ALA A 749 36.17 13.17 1.47
C ALA A 749 37.19 13.50 0.38
N ASN A 750 36.71 14.06 -0.74
CA ASN A 750 37.53 14.29 -1.93
C ASN A 750 38.28 15.62 -1.88
N GLU A 751 39.37 15.69 -2.62
CA GLU A 751 39.98 16.96 -3.03
C GLU A 751 39.24 17.51 -4.25
N LEU A 752 39.05 18.84 -4.30
CA LEU A 752 38.51 19.54 -5.46
C LEU A 752 39.48 20.66 -5.82
N SER A 753 39.94 20.71 -7.07
CA SER A 753 40.77 21.82 -7.56
C SER A 753 40.37 22.24 -8.96
N TRP A 754 40.38 23.55 -9.22
CA TRP A 754 40.10 24.12 -10.53
C TRP A 754 40.77 25.48 -10.74
N THR A 755 40.82 25.94 -11.99
CA THR A 755 41.34 27.27 -12.36
C THR A 755 40.22 28.14 -12.92
N ALA A 756 40.04 29.33 -12.36
CA ALA A 756 38.99 30.26 -12.78
C ALA A 756 39.20 30.77 -14.21
N GLY A 757 38.11 30.83 -15.00
CA GLY A 757 38.14 31.40 -16.35
C GLY A 757 38.76 30.52 -17.44
N ALA A 758 39.21 29.30 -17.12
CA ALA A 758 39.55 28.31 -18.14
C ALA A 758 38.26 27.78 -18.79
N GLY A 759 37.93 28.26 -19.99
CA GLY A 759 36.86 27.67 -20.80
C GLY A 759 37.13 26.17 -21.04
N SER A 760 36.06 25.37 -21.06
CA SER A 760 36.05 23.90 -21.20
C SER A 760 37.19 23.36 -22.08
N GLY A 761 38.28 22.97 -21.45
CA GLY A 761 39.42 22.31 -22.05
C GLY A 761 39.61 20.98 -21.35
N THR A 762 39.26 19.90 -22.04
CA THR A 762 39.46 18.49 -21.70
C THR A 762 40.47 18.25 -20.56
N SER A 763 39.99 17.98 -19.35
CA SER A 763 40.82 17.37 -18.32
C SER A 763 40.96 15.89 -18.63
N ALA A 764 42.21 15.45 -18.78
CA ALA A 764 42.56 14.05 -18.88
C ALA A 764 42.13 13.34 -17.59
N GLY A 765 41.14 12.46 -17.70
CA GLY A 765 40.64 11.66 -16.60
C GLY A 765 41.69 10.68 -16.11
N ALA A 766 41.99 10.77 -14.82
CA ALA A 766 42.42 9.63 -14.03
C ALA A 766 41.47 9.53 -12.84
N GLY A 767 40.50 8.61 -12.95
CA GLY A 767 39.74 8.06 -11.82
C GLY A 767 38.38 8.70 -11.53
N ALA A 768 37.41 8.57 -12.44
CA ALA A 768 35.99 8.62 -12.08
C ALA A 768 35.27 7.43 -12.71
N ALA A 769 34.54 6.71 -11.85
CA ALA A 769 33.74 5.54 -12.17
C ALA A 769 32.68 5.86 -13.22
N ALA A 770 32.57 4.99 -14.22
CA ALA A 770 31.45 4.97 -15.15
C ALA A 770 30.32 4.12 -14.54
N ALA A 771 29.20 4.76 -14.25
CA ALA A 771 27.91 4.12 -14.28
C ALA A 771 27.54 3.86 -15.76
N THR A 772 27.39 2.58 -16.11
CA THR A 772 26.32 1.98 -16.94
C THR A 772 26.84 0.68 -17.55
N THR A 773 26.52 -0.43 -16.90
CA THR A 773 25.99 -1.66 -17.48
C THR A 773 25.47 -2.46 -16.28
N ALA A 774 24.23 -2.93 -16.35
CA ALA A 774 23.69 -3.83 -15.34
C ALA A 774 24.65 -5.01 -15.15
N PRO A 775 25.18 -5.27 -13.94
CA PRO A 775 25.85 -6.52 -13.69
C PRO A 775 24.79 -7.55 -13.29
N ALA A 776 24.85 -8.69 -13.97
CA ALA A 776 24.24 -9.91 -13.48
C ALA A 776 24.56 -10.11 -12.00
N ALA A 777 23.54 -10.52 -11.23
CA ALA A 777 23.65 -10.93 -9.85
C ALA A 777 24.88 -11.83 -9.65
N THR A 778 25.86 -11.34 -8.89
CA THR A 778 27.00 -12.14 -8.44
C THR A 778 26.79 -12.47 -6.96
N SER A 779 26.60 -13.75 -6.73
CA SER A 779 26.43 -14.45 -5.46
C SER A 779 27.52 -14.14 -4.42
N ILE A 780 27.12 -13.98 -3.16
CA ILE A 780 27.98 -14.14 -1.99
C ILE A 780 28.29 -15.65 -1.80
N PRO A 781 29.52 -16.05 -1.40
CA PRO A 781 29.96 -17.44 -1.42
C PRO A 781 29.19 -18.33 -0.45
N ASN A 782 28.43 -19.26 -1.01
CA ASN A 782 27.92 -20.43 -0.32
C ASN A 782 29.09 -21.40 -0.07
N THR A 783 29.42 -21.66 1.20
CA THR A 783 30.24 -22.80 1.59
C THR A 783 29.48 -24.08 1.25
N SER A 784 29.88 -24.71 0.15
CA SER A 784 29.30 -25.94 -0.37
C SER A 784 29.85 -27.16 0.39
N ALA A 785 29.01 -27.77 1.22
CA ALA A 785 29.09 -29.20 1.49
C ALA A 785 28.14 -29.91 0.50
N GLN A 786 28.73 -30.59 -0.48
CA GLN A 786 28.04 -31.33 -1.53
C GLN A 786 27.18 -32.48 -0.96
N LEU A 787 25.88 -32.48 -1.26
CA LEU A 787 25.09 -33.70 -1.38
C LEU A 787 24.20 -33.59 -2.63
N ALA A 788 24.29 -34.62 -3.48
CA ALA A 788 23.67 -34.68 -4.79
C ALA A 788 22.23 -35.22 -4.75
N ALA A 789 21.42 -34.76 -5.73
CA ALA A 789 20.11 -35.26 -6.23
C ALA A 789 18.81 -34.55 -5.76
N PRO A 790 17.72 -34.57 -6.55
CA PRO A 790 17.59 -34.52 -8.01
C PRO A 790 16.76 -33.30 -8.51
N ARG A 791 17.26 -32.63 -9.56
CA ARG A 791 16.57 -31.61 -10.35
C ARG A 791 15.55 -32.27 -11.29
N ALA A 792 14.25 -32.29 -10.97
CA ALA A 792 13.25 -32.69 -11.98
C ALA A 792 11.79 -32.31 -11.68
N VAL A 793 11.38 -32.07 -10.43
CA VAL A 793 9.93 -32.11 -10.10
C VAL A 793 9.21 -30.76 -10.24
N GLY A 794 9.84 -29.64 -9.85
CA GLY A 794 9.18 -28.31 -9.90
C GLY A 794 8.96 -27.74 -11.31
N LEU A 795 9.93 -27.96 -12.21
CA LEU A 795 9.88 -27.43 -13.59
C LEU A 795 8.85 -28.16 -14.47
N ALA A 796 8.60 -29.45 -14.18
CA ALA A 796 7.61 -30.24 -14.89
C ALA A 796 6.18 -29.79 -14.57
N ALA A 797 5.88 -29.33 -13.36
CA ALA A 797 4.54 -28.87 -12.99
C ALA A 797 4.12 -27.61 -13.73
N LEU A 798 5.00 -26.59 -13.81
CA LEU A 798 4.68 -25.35 -14.53
C LEU A 798 4.70 -25.53 -16.06
N LEU A 799 5.61 -26.37 -16.59
CA LEU A 799 5.60 -26.73 -18.01
C LEU A 799 4.43 -27.65 -18.39
N LEU A 800 3.94 -28.53 -17.49
CA LEU A 800 2.73 -29.31 -17.70
C LEU A 800 1.47 -28.44 -17.66
N LEU A 801 1.49 -27.34 -16.91
CA LEU A 801 0.47 -26.30 -16.90
C LEU A 801 0.41 -25.55 -18.24
N VAL A 802 1.56 -25.09 -18.77
CA VAL A 802 1.65 -24.47 -20.10
C VAL A 802 1.38 -25.49 -21.22
N ALA A 803 1.84 -26.73 -21.07
CA ALA A 803 1.58 -27.81 -22.02
C ALA A 803 0.13 -28.31 -21.95
N GLY A 804 -0.54 -28.22 -20.80
CA GLY A 804 -1.97 -28.53 -20.60
C GLY A 804 -2.87 -27.63 -21.42
N VAL A 805 -2.51 -26.34 -21.54
CA VAL A 805 -3.13 -25.38 -22.45
C VAL A 805 -2.98 -25.80 -23.92
N VAL A 806 -1.82 -26.39 -24.29
CA VAL A 806 -1.55 -26.89 -25.65
C VAL A 806 -2.21 -28.26 -25.93
N LEU A 807 -2.34 -29.13 -24.92
CA LEU A 807 -2.89 -30.49 -25.04
C LEU A 807 -4.42 -30.55 -24.90
N SER A 808 -5.06 -29.60 -24.21
CA SER A 808 -6.54 -29.48 -24.17
C SER A 808 -7.14 -29.21 -25.57
N ARG A 809 -6.36 -28.60 -26.48
CA ARG A 809 -6.69 -28.42 -27.91
C ARG A 809 -6.82 -29.74 -28.68
N ARG A 810 -6.20 -30.84 -28.23
CA ARG A 810 -6.34 -32.16 -28.88
C ARG A 810 -7.55 -32.95 -28.38
N ARG A 811 -7.98 -32.79 -27.12
CA ARG A 811 -9.14 -33.54 -26.58
C ARG A 811 -10.49 -32.94 -27.01
N ARG A 812 -10.64 -31.61 -27.15
CA ARG A 812 -11.91 -31.02 -27.64
C ARG A 812 -12.16 -31.21 -29.15
N ARG A 813 -11.11 -31.43 -29.96
CA ARG A 813 -11.26 -31.84 -31.38
C ARG A 813 -11.65 -33.30 -31.57
N ALA A 814 -11.46 -34.16 -30.57
CA ALA A 814 -11.81 -35.58 -30.64
C ALA A 814 -13.29 -35.85 -30.30
N HIS A 815 -13.91 -35.05 -29.43
CA HIS A 815 -15.33 -35.20 -29.08
C HIS A 815 -16.31 -34.52 -30.05
N ALA A 816 -15.90 -33.49 -30.79
CA ALA A 816 -16.75 -32.87 -31.82
C ALA A 816 -16.80 -33.67 -33.15
N ARG A 817 -16.15 -34.84 -33.20
CA ARG A 817 -16.19 -35.78 -34.34
C ARG A 817 -16.88 -37.12 -34.00
N SER A 818 -17.47 -37.25 -32.81
CA SER A 818 -18.17 -38.46 -32.38
C SER A 818 -19.49 -38.19 -31.64
N SER A 819 -20.21 -37.14 -32.02
CA SER A 819 -21.63 -36.93 -31.68
C SER A 819 -22.34 -36.21 -32.82
#